data_AF-A0A8S0U142-F1
#
_entry.id   AF-A0A8S0U142-F1
#
_cell.length_a   1.000
_cell.length_b   1.000
_cell.length_c   1.000
_cell.angle_alpha   90.00
_cell.angle_beta   90.00
_cell.angle_gamma   90.00
#
_symmetry.space_group_name_H-M   'P 1'
#
loop_
_entity.id
_entity.type
_entity.pdbx_description
1 polymer ?
#
loop_
_entity_poly.entity_id
_entity_poly.type
_entity_poly.pdbx_seq_one_letter_code
_entity_poly.pdbx_strand_id
1 'polypeptide(L)'
;MDENSGYEPLILKEEGAKKKSLWVSLAKWILGVAMWIIFAAWAAFIFLYPSDYGTHLYEKWSRATNGTLFGEAGSIFLLFSGPILLIAFLATAYLIISGKEEIHETKTSRYPRFRLWTFPVLVDGPFGVVSAAELIGIILFTAYIIWAVSVESIKNWNIVSSFSHNLPSKEQSALMLELTGLRLGLIGLFCLAFLFLPIARGSVLLRLIDIPFEHATRYHVWLGHLTMLLFTLHGLFYVIGWAMEGRLAQELRDWRNVGIANFPGVISLLAGLLMWITSLPGLRRINFELFFYTHQLYVVFVVFLALHVGDFIFCFAAGGIFLFMLDRFLRFCQSRKTVNVLSARCFPCGTVELSLSKPENLNYNALGWIFLQVRELSWLQWHPFSVSSSPLEGKHHLAILIKVLGGWTAKLEKIISSISEEQLETKPFLQPHSKITASIEGPYGHESPYHLTYEHLILVAGGIGISPFLAILSDILHRINDSKPCLPRNVLIVWAVKTSKELPLLQTVDMKSICPFFPDALNLEIQTYVTRQKEPSLEEGHVIEPVNSSDFPASKKCGMSVLVGTGHVLWSGLYVIVSTLGLVITVYLLNFLYINPYNIYYWWYKGLLLVACMTISVVLFGGIVIGLWHIWERKTSYNEECENSTKTSSIVHPKETRIHKKTGQEQYLNIIRYGQRPDFSEIFGSMAERWRNVNIGVIVCGPPSLQTSVAKECRKQNLNGVDNKSVFHFNSHSFDL
;
A
#
# COMPACT_ATOMS: atom_id res chain seq x y z
N MET A 1 -55.88 41.07 -9.64
CA MET A 1 -56.30 40.97 -8.23
C MET A 1 -56.35 39.49 -7.91
N ASP A 2 -55.20 39.00 -7.47
CA ASP A 2 -54.87 37.84 -6.63
C ASP A 2 -55.73 36.58 -6.71
N GLU A 3 -55.22 35.60 -7.45
CA GLU A 3 -55.50 34.17 -7.26
C GLU A 3 -54.48 33.56 -6.30
N ASN A 4 -55.02 32.88 -5.30
CA ASN A 4 -54.31 32.22 -4.22
C ASN A 4 -54.26 30.71 -4.54
N SER A 5 -53.08 30.16 -4.83
CA SER A 5 -52.88 28.70 -4.90
C SER A 5 -51.59 28.31 -4.18
N GLY A 6 -51.74 27.44 -3.18
CA GLY A 6 -50.76 27.15 -2.14
C GLY A 6 -49.46 26.50 -2.62
N TYR A 7 -48.37 26.99 -2.03
CA TYR A 7 -47.10 26.28 -1.94
C TYR A 7 -47.08 25.49 -0.62
N GLU A 8 -47.27 24.17 -0.71
CA GLU A 8 -46.77 23.23 0.31
C GLU A 8 -45.25 23.09 0.16
N PRO A 9 -44.43 23.29 1.21
CA PRO A 9 -43.02 22.95 1.15
C PRO A 9 -42.82 21.44 1.30
N LEU A 10 -42.10 20.85 0.34
CA LEU A 10 -41.62 19.46 0.31
C LEU A 10 -40.78 19.12 1.57
N ILE A 11 -41.42 18.73 2.67
CA ILE A 11 -40.78 18.21 3.90
C ILE A 11 -40.88 16.66 3.98
N LEU A 12 -41.16 15.97 2.87
CA LEU A 12 -41.39 14.51 2.85
C LEU A 12 -40.20 13.63 2.42
N LYS A 13 -38.97 14.17 2.33
CA LYS A 13 -37.77 13.38 1.92
C LYS A 13 -36.71 13.15 2.99
N GLU A 14 -36.77 13.81 4.14
CA GLU A 14 -35.71 13.67 5.17
C GLU A 14 -35.83 12.41 6.03
N GLU A 15 -37.02 11.96 6.39
CA GLU A 15 -37.18 10.79 7.28
C GLU A 15 -36.75 9.48 6.59
N GLY A 16 -37.03 9.32 5.30
CA GLY A 16 -36.59 8.18 4.50
C GLY A 16 -35.08 8.12 4.28
N ALA A 17 -34.42 9.27 4.15
CA ALA A 17 -32.96 9.37 4.01
C ALA A 17 -32.24 9.09 5.35
N LYS A 18 -32.74 9.64 6.47
CA LYS A 18 -32.23 9.37 7.82
C LYS A 18 -32.37 7.90 8.21
N LYS A 19 -33.51 7.27 7.89
CA LYS A 19 -33.73 5.83 8.19
C LYS A 19 -32.84 4.91 7.35
N LYS A 20 -32.61 5.21 6.06
CA LYS A 20 -31.62 4.48 5.23
C LYS A 20 -30.19 4.63 5.75
N SER A 21 -29.81 5.82 6.19
CA SER A 21 -28.48 6.10 6.78
C SER A 21 -28.24 5.28 8.06
N LEU A 22 -29.25 5.10 8.93
CA LEU A 22 -29.12 4.29 10.14
C LEU A 22 -28.90 2.80 9.86
N TRP A 23 -29.65 2.20 8.91
CA TRP A 23 -29.46 0.79 8.55
C TRP A 23 -28.11 0.53 7.90
N VAL A 24 -27.62 1.47 7.08
CA VAL A 24 -26.29 1.42 6.47
C VAL A 24 -25.20 1.49 7.54
N SER A 25 -25.33 2.43 8.48
CA SER A 25 -24.40 2.59 9.61
C SER A 25 -24.38 1.36 10.52
N LEU A 26 -25.56 0.79 10.83
CA LEU A 26 -25.69 -0.44 11.60
C LEU A 26 -25.05 -1.63 10.88
N ALA A 27 -25.32 -1.82 9.59
CA ALA A 27 -24.73 -2.90 8.79
C ALA A 27 -23.20 -2.80 8.73
N LYS A 28 -22.66 -1.59 8.54
CA LYS A 28 -21.21 -1.30 8.58
C LYS A 28 -20.62 -1.66 9.93
N TRP A 29 -21.27 -1.27 11.02
CA TRP A 29 -20.82 -1.59 12.38
C TRP A 29 -20.84 -3.10 12.64
N ILE A 30 -21.93 -3.80 12.30
CA ILE A 30 -22.06 -5.26 12.44
C ILE A 30 -20.93 -5.97 11.67
N LEU A 31 -20.70 -5.56 10.43
CA LEU A 31 -19.68 -6.17 9.58
C LEU A 31 -18.27 -5.93 10.11
N GLY A 32 -17.98 -4.71 10.58
CA GLY A 32 -16.72 -4.37 11.25
C GLY A 32 -16.48 -5.21 12.51
N VAL A 33 -17.49 -5.34 13.37
CA VAL A 33 -17.42 -6.16 14.58
C VAL A 33 -17.23 -7.64 14.23
N ALA A 34 -17.95 -8.17 13.25
CA ALA A 34 -17.83 -9.56 12.81
C ALA A 34 -16.40 -9.87 12.32
N MET A 35 -15.82 -9.01 11.49
CA MET A 35 -14.44 -9.18 11.01
C MET A 35 -13.43 -9.14 12.16
N TRP A 36 -13.60 -8.23 13.12
CA TRP A 36 -12.75 -8.16 14.32
C TRP A 36 -12.84 -9.41 15.19
N ILE A 37 -14.04 -9.95 15.40
CA ILE A 37 -14.24 -11.20 16.15
C ILE A 37 -13.56 -12.37 15.45
N ILE A 38 -13.73 -12.50 14.12
CA ILE A 38 -13.09 -13.56 13.32
C ILE A 38 -11.57 -13.45 13.43
N PHE A 39 -11.01 -12.25 13.25
CA PHE A 39 -9.56 -12.03 13.34
C PHE A 39 -9.02 -12.33 14.74
N ALA A 40 -9.68 -11.83 15.79
CA ALA A 40 -9.26 -12.07 17.16
C ALA A 40 -9.33 -13.55 17.55
N ALA A 41 -10.39 -14.26 17.14
CA ALA A 41 -10.52 -15.69 17.36
C ALA A 41 -9.44 -16.49 16.62
N TRP A 42 -9.14 -16.12 15.36
CA TRP A 42 -8.10 -16.74 14.56
C TRP A 42 -6.70 -16.51 15.15
N ALA A 43 -6.38 -15.27 15.53
CA ALA A 43 -5.12 -14.95 16.18
C ALA A 43 -4.98 -15.65 17.53
N ALA A 44 -6.03 -15.65 18.36
CA ALA A 44 -6.03 -16.36 19.65
C ALA A 44 -5.81 -17.87 19.46
N PHE A 45 -6.40 -18.46 18.43
CA PHE A 45 -6.17 -19.87 18.10
C PHE A 45 -4.70 -20.15 17.74
N ILE A 46 -4.06 -19.31 16.91
CA ILE A 46 -2.63 -19.44 16.58
C ILE A 46 -1.76 -19.33 17.84
N PHE A 47 -2.09 -18.43 18.76
CA PHE A 47 -1.40 -18.26 20.05
C PHE A 47 -1.53 -19.50 20.96
N LEU A 48 -2.71 -20.10 20.97
CA LEU A 48 -2.99 -21.28 21.78
C LEU A 48 -2.46 -22.56 21.14
N TYR A 49 -2.25 -22.60 19.83
CA TYR A 49 -1.86 -23.80 19.09
C TYR A 49 -0.64 -24.55 19.67
N PRO A 50 0.45 -23.88 20.09
CA PRO A 50 1.59 -24.57 20.73
C PRO A 50 1.24 -25.26 22.05
N SER A 51 0.17 -24.87 22.73
CA SER A 51 -0.27 -25.47 24.01
C SER A 51 -1.05 -26.77 23.81
N ASP A 52 -1.11 -27.62 24.84
CA ASP A 52 -1.87 -28.88 24.79
C ASP A 52 -3.38 -28.67 24.59
N TYR A 53 -3.91 -27.55 25.11
CA TYR A 53 -5.28 -27.15 24.87
C TYR A 53 -5.52 -26.83 23.39
N GLY A 54 -4.60 -26.08 22.77
CA GLY A 54 -4.68 -25.73 21.34
C GLY A 54 -4.58 -26.95 20.43
N THR A 55 -3.66 -27.88 20.72
CA THR A 55 -3.54 -29.13 19.95
C THR A 55 -4.79 -30.01 20.11
N HIS A 56 -5.37 -30.09 21.30
CA HIS A 56 -6.63 -30.83 21.50
C HIS A 56 -7.81 -30.19 20.76
N LEU A 57 -7.90 -28.86 20.73
CA LEU A 57 -8.90 -28.15 19.92
C LEU A 57 -8.71 -28.43 18.42
N TYR A 58 -7.47 -28.39 17.95
CA TYR A 58 -7.11 -28.74 16.58
C TYR A 58 -7.53 -30.18 16.23
N GLU A 59 -7.25 -31.15 17.09
CA GLU A 59 -7.63 -32.54 16.87
C GLU A 59 -9.15 -32.73 16.84
N LYS A 60 -9.88 -32.04 17.72
CA LYS A 60 -11.35 -32.07 17.72
C LYS A 60 -11.91 -31.48 16.43
N TRP A 61 -11.34 -30.36 15.97
CA TRP A 61 -11.70 -29.75 14.69
C TRP A 61 -11.42 -30.71 13.53
N SER A 62 -10.21 -31.24 13.46
CA SER A 62 -9.79 -32.17 12.42
C SER A 62 -10.70 -33.40 12.39
N ARG A 63 -11.02 -34.01 13.53
CA ARG A 63 -11.97 -35.13 13.60
C ARG A 63 -13.38 -34.77 13.10
N ALA A 64 -13.85 -33.55 13.35
CA ALA A 64 -15.16 -33.11 12.89
C ALA A 64 -15.23 -32.86 11.37
N THR A 65 -14.10 -32.51 10.75
CA THR A 65 -14.04 -32.10 9.34
C THR A 65 -13.40 -33.14 8.41
N ASN A 66 -12.62 -34.09 8.92
CA ASN A 66 -11.88 -35.07 8.12
C ASN A 66 -12.80 -35.98 7.27
N GLY A 67 -14.05 -36.20 7.71
CA GLY A 67 -15.06 -36.97 6.97
C GLY A 67 -15.92 -36.13 5.99
N THR A 68 -15.63 -34.85 5.84
CA THR A 68 -16.38 -33.94 4.93
C THR A 68 -15.72 -33.86 3.56
N LEU A 69 -16.33 -33.10 2.64
CA LEU A 69 -15.83 -32.84 1.28
C LEU A 69 -14.40 -32.25 1.22
N PHE A 70 -13.87 -31.77 2.35
CA PHE A 70 -12.59 -31.07 2.42
C PHE A 70 -11.39 -31.96 2.75
N GLY A 71 -11.60 -33.15 3.35
CA GLY A 71 -10.54 -34.03 3.82
C GLY A 71 -9.59 -33.38 4.84
N GLU A 72 -8.44 -34.01 5.09
CA GLU A 72 -7.47 -33.57 6.10
C GLU A 72 -6.80 -32.23 5.73
N ALA A 73 -6.29 -32.09 4.51
CA ALA A 73 -5.66 -30.86 4.04
C ALA A 73 -6.64 -29.68 3.99
N GLY A 74 -7.90 -29.93 3.60
CA GLY A 74 -8.93 -28.90 3.59
C GLY A 74 -9.39 -28.50 4.99
N SER A 75 -9.35 -29.41 5.97
CA SER A 75 -9.58 -29.06 7.38
C SER A 75 -8.58 -28.03 7.90
N ILE A 76 -7.29 -28.24 7.62
CA ILE A 76 -6.23 -27.27 7.95
C ILE A 76 -6.45 -25.97 7.21
N PHE A 77 -6.74 -26.05 5.91
CA PHE A 77 -6.99 -24.86 5.11
C PHE A 77 -8.11 -24.01 5.72
N LEU A 78 -9.24 -24.62 6.09
CA LEU A 78 -10.37 -23.90 6.69
C LEU A 78 -10.03 -23.25 8.04
N LEU A 79 -9.12 -23.85 8.81
CA LEU A 79 -8.76 -23.36 10.14
C LEU A 79 -7.72 -22.22 10.09
N PHE A 80 -6.70 -22.36 9.24
CA PHE A 80 -5.57 -21.41 9.19
C PHE A 80 -5.67 -20.41 8.04
N SER A 81 -6.14 -20.83 6.87
CA SER A 81 -6.25 -19.98 5.67
C SER A 81 -7.67 -19.46 5.43
N GLY A 82 -8.70 -20.18 5.88
CA GLY A 82 -10.10 -19.83 5.74
C GLY A 82 -10.47 -18.47 6.36
N PRO A 83 -10.06 -18.15 7.61
CA PRO A 83 -10.47 -16.92 8.27
C PRO A 83 -10.01 -15.66 7.54
N ILE A 84 -8.78 -15.63 7.02
CA ILE A 84 -8.27 -14.45 6.31
C ILE A 84 -8.98 -14.24 4.96
N LEU A 85 -9.36 -15.33 4.27
CA LEU A 85 -10.18 -15.26 3.04
C LEU A 85 -11.61 -14.81 3.34
N LEU A 86 -12.19 -15.28 4.45
CA LEU A 86 -13.51 -14.84 4.91
C LEU A 86 -13.48 -13.35 5.28
N ILE A 87 -12.43 -12.87 5.94
CA ILE A 87 -12.26 -11.43 6.21
C ILE A 87 -12.17 -10.67 4.88
N ALA A 88 -11.44 -11.15 3.88
CA ALA A 88 -11.38 -10.49 2.56
C ALA A 88 -12.75 -10.42 1.86
N PHE A 89 -13.57 -11.47 2.01
CA PHE A 89 -14.96 -11.49 1.54
C PHE A 89 -15.81 -10.43 2.25
N LEU A 90 -15.79 -10.41 3.59
CA LEU A 90 -16.56 -9.46 4.38
C LEU A 90 -16.09 -8.02 4.17
N ALA A 91 -14.78 -7.82 4.01
CA ALA A 91 -14.16 -6.53 3.71
C ALA A 91 -14.68 -5.94 2.40
N THR A 92 -14.91 -6.78 1.39
CA THR A 92 -15.52 -6.35 0.13
C THR A 92 -16.89 -5.73 0.36
N ALA A 93 -17.77 -6.43 1.11
CA ALA A 93 -19.08 -5.90 1.43
C ALA A 93 -19.00 -4.59 2.23
N TYR A 94 -18.03 -4.50 3.15
CA TYR A 94 -17.80 -3.31 3.97
C TYR A 94 -17.42 -2.09 3.13
N LEU A 95 -16.49 -2.25 2.20
CA LEU A 95 -16.05 -1.17 1.32
C LEU A 95 -17.15 -0.73 0.35
N ILE A 96 -17.99 -1.65 -0.15
CA ILE A 96 -19.13 -1.29 -1.02
C ILE A 96 -20.14 -0.42 -0.28
N ILE A 97 -20.38 -0.72 1.00
CA ILE A 97 -21.29 0.06 1.84
C ILE A 97 -20.65 1.41 2.18
N SER A 98 -19.34 1.43 2.49
CA SER A 98 -18.61 2.62 2.93
C SER A 98 -18.34 3.63 1.81
N GLY A 99 -18.06 3.18 0.59
CA GLY A 99 -17.77 4.05 -0.55
C GLY A 99 -18.95 4.91 -1.04
N LYS A 100 -20.15 4.75 -0.44
CA LYS A 100 -21.33 5.57 -0.70
C LYS A 100 -21.51 6.74 0.26
N GLU A 101 -20.68 6.83 1.30
CA GLU A 101 -20.70 7.98 2.20
C GLU A 101 -19.86 9.10 1.59
N GLU A 102 -20.53 10.15 1.09
CA GLU A 102 -19.92 11.47 1.04
C GLU A 102 -19.33 11.78 2.41
N ILE A 103 -18.25 12.56 2.45
CA ILE A 103 -17.59 13.03 3.66
C ILE A 103 -18.61 13.83 4.48
N HIS A 104 -19.45 13.12 5.24
CA HIS A 104 -20.29 13.72 6.22
C HIS A 104 -19.34 14.28 7.27
N GLU A 105 -19.50 15.56 7.56
CA GLU A 105 -18.83 16.24 8.66
C GLU A 105 -19.02 15.40 9.92
N THR A 106 -18.08 14.50 10.19
CA THR A 106 -18.04 13.78 11.46
C THR A 106 -17.79 14.86 12.48
N LYS A 107 -18.82 15.18 13.27
CA LYS A 107 -18.73 16.12 14.39
C LYS A 107 -17.43 15.82 15.14
N THR A 108 -16.46 16.71 15.02
CA THR A 108 -15.19 16.57 15.69
C THR A 108 -15.47 16.45 17.18
N SER A 109 -14.77 15.53 17.85
CA SER A 109 -14.89 15.43 19.30
C SER A 109 -14.58 16.80 19.89
N ARG A 110 -15.46 17.29 20.77
CA ARG A 110 -15.32 18.59 21.45
C ARG A 110 -14.03 18.71 22.27
N TYR A 111 -13.30 17.60 22.44
CA TYR A 111 -12.03 17.51 23.15
C TYR A 111 -10.98 16.78 22.32
N PRO A 112 -9.72 17.21 22.38
CA PRO A 112 -8.62 16.55 21.69
C PRO A 112 -8.35 15.17 22.30
N ARG A 113 -8.05 14.19 21.46
CA ARG A 113 -7.91 12.79 21.86
C ARG A 113 -6.73 12.13 21.17
N PHE A 114 -5.92 11.42 21.94
CA PHE A 114 -4.86 10.58 21.39
C PHE A 114 -5.43 9.47 20.50
N ARG A 115 -4.84 9.31 19.32
CA ARG A 115 -5.04 8.15 18.44
C ARG A 115 -3.76 7.34 18.43
N LEU A 116 -3.85 6.04 18.74
CA LEU A 116 -2.69 5.15 18.88
C LEU A 116 -1.86 5.04 17.60
N TRP A 117 -2.51 5.06 16.43
CA TRP A 117 -1.86 4.99 15.11
C TRP A 117 -1.02 6.22 14.75
N THR A 118 -1.36 7.39 15.32
CA THR A 118 -0.68 8.66 15.01
C THR A 118 0.24 9.14 16.12
N PHE A 119 0.35 8.37 17.21
CA PHE A 119 1.17 8.73 18.37
C PHE A 119 2.53 8.03 18.27
N PRO A 120 3.61 8.74 17.92
CA PRO A 120 4.94 8.14 17.77
C PRO A 120 5.55 7.85 19.16
N VAL A 121 5.84 6.59 19.44
CA VAL A 121 6.42 6.15 20.72
C VAL A 121 7.93 5.96 20.58
N LEU A 122 8.35 5.18 19.58
CA LEU A 122 9.76 5.04 19.21
C LEU A 122 10.02 6.00 18.05
N VAL A 123 10.97 6.91 18.23
CA VAL A 123 11.34 7.92 17.21
C VAL A 123 12.73 7.67 16.65
N ASP A 124 13.55 6.91 17.37
CA ASP A 124 14.92 6.54 17.04
C ASP A 124 15.07 5.00 17.11
N GLY A 125 15.85 4.40 16.21
CA GLY A 125 16.19 2.98 16.24
C GLY A 125 16.12 2.26 14.89
N PRO A 126 16.42 0.96 14.85
CA PRO A 126 16.45 0.16 13.60
C PRO A 126 15.05 -0.02 12.97
N PHE A 127 13.99 0.19 13.74
CA PHE A 127 12.59 0.09 13.28
C PHE A 127 12.05 1.41 12.68
N GLY A 128 12.82 2.50 12.72
CA GLY A 128 12.35 3.84 12.34
C GLY A 128 11.34 4.41 13.34
N VAL A 129 10.45 5.29 12.88
CA VAL A 129 9.39 5.87 13.72
C VAL A 129 8.25 4.85 13.89
N VAL A 130 7.98 4.41 15.10
CA VAL A 130 6.95 3.41 15.43
C VAL A 130 5.86 4.05 16.28
N SER A 131 4.62 3.94 15.83
CA SER A 131 3.42 4.39 16.55
C SER A 131 3.09 3.48 17.74
N ALA A 132 2.23 3.95 18.65
CA ALA A 132 1.79 3.14 19.78
C ALA A 132 1.07 1.85 19.35
N ALA A 133 0.24 1.93 18.30
CA ALA A 133 -0.46 0.77 17.76
C ALA A 133 0.52 -0.28 17.20
N GLU A 134 1.51 0.16 16.42
CA GLU A 134 2.55 -0.72 15.88
C GLU A 134 3.39 -1.36 16.99
N LEU A 135 3.75 -0.58 18.04
CA LEU A 135 4.51 -1.09 19.17
C LEU A 135 3.76 -2.20 19.92
N ILE A 136 2.45 -2.05 20.13
CA ILE A 136 1.60 -3.10 20.72
C ILE A 136 1.66 -4.36 19.86
N GLY A 137 1.55 -4.22 18.54
CA GLY A 137 1.68 -5.33 17.59
C GLY A 137 3.03 -6.04 17.67
N ILE A 138 4.13 -5.29 17.70
CA ILE A 138 5.49 -5.84 17.82
C ILE A 138 5.66 -6.60 19.14
N ILE A 139 5.21 -6.03 20.27
CA ILE A 139 5.30 -6.67 21.58
C ILE A 139 4.50 -7.96 21.60
N LEU A 140 3.26 -7.93 21.10
CA LEU A 140 2.38 -9.09 21.04
C LEU A 140 2.97 -10.22 20.18
N PHE A 141 3.50 -9.88 19.00
CA PHE A 141 4.13 -10.87 18.11
C PHE A 141 5.44 -11.43 18.71
N THR A 142 6.25 -10.59 19.35
CA THR A 142 7.48 -11.04 20.03
C THR A 142 7.15 -11.96 21.20
N ALA A 143 6.13 -11.62 22.00
CA ALA A 143 5.65 -12.45 23.10
C ALA A 143 5.15 -13.81 22.60
N TYR A 144 4.46 -13.86 21.45
CA TYR A 144 4.06 -15.11 20.81
C TYR A 144 5.26 -15.99 20.46
N ILE A 145 6.28 -15.43 19.81
CA ILE A 145 7.46 -16.21 19.41
C ILE A 145 8.16 -16.79 20.64
N ILE A 146 8.36 -15.98 21.68
CA ILE A 146 8.98 -16.44 22.93
C ILE A 146 8.13 -17.56 23.55
N TRP A 147 6.83 -17.34 23.68
CA TRP A 147 5.88 -18.32 24.21
C TRP A 147 5.92 -19.65 23.42
N ALA A 148 5.80 -19.58 22.10
CA ALA A 148 5.78 -20.75 21.22
C ALA A 148 7.09 -21.53 21.33
N VAL A 149 8.24 -20.85 21.26
CA VAL A 149 9.55 -21.49 21.41
C VAL A 149 9.70 -22.13 22.80
N SER A 150 9.28 -21.46 23.87
CA SER A 150 9.37 -22.00 25.23
C SER A 150 8.52 -23.25 25.41
N VAL A 151 7.25 -23.22 25.01
CA VAL A 151 6.34 -24.36 25.16
C VAL A 151 6.81 -25.55 24.32
N GLU A 152 7.20 -25.31 23.08
CA GLU A 152 7.70 -26.37 22.19
C GLU A 152 9.03 -26.95 22.68
N SER A 153 9.89 -26.13 23.29
CA SER A 153 11.14 -26.62 23.90
C SER A 153 10.86 -27.56 25.07
N ILE A 154 9.86 -27.24 25.92
CA ILE A 154 9.42 -28.11 27.01
C ILE A 154 8.86 -29.43 26.46
N LYS A 155 8.05 -29.38 25.40
CA LYS A 155 7.52 -30.58 24.72
C LYS A 155 8.64 -31.45 24.18
N ASN A 156 9.61 -30.85 23.49
CA ASN A 156 10.76 -31.58 22.95
C ASN A 156 11.57 -32.24 24.07
N TRP A 157 11.81 -31.53 25.18
CA TRP A 157 12.48 -32.09 26.35
C TRP A 157 11.75 -33.32 26.90
N ASN A 158 10.43 -33.23 27.07
CA ASN A 158 9.62 -34.35 27.56
C ASN A 158 9.70 -35.56 26.61
N ILE A 159 9.61 -35.33 25.30
CA ILE A 159 9.74 -36.39 24.28
C ILE A 159 11.13 -37.04 24.37
N VAL A 160 12.21 -36.26 24.33
CA VAL A 160 13.58 -36.81 24.39
C VAL A 160 13.83 -37.56 25.71
N SER A 161 13.34 -37.03 26.82
CA SER A 161 13.44 -37.69 28.13
C SER A 161 12.71 -39.04 28.19
N SER A 162 11.61 -39.18 27.45
CA SER A 162 10.89 -40.47 27.39
C SER A 162 11.68 -41.56 26.66
N PHE A 163 12.61 -41.18 25.77
CA PHE A 163 13.50 -42.10 25.06
C PHE A 163 14.91 -42.16 25.65
N SER A 164 15.22 -41.40 26.71
CA SER A 164 16.59 -41.21 27.22
C SER A 164 17.23 -42.48 27.77
N HIS A 165 16.45 -43.47 28.18
CA HIS A 165 16.97 -44.75 28.66
C HIS A 165 17.44 -45.68 27.53
N ASN A 166 16.99 -45.46 26.29
CA ASN A 166 17.22 -46.39 25.18
C ASN A 166 18.22 -45.87 24.14
N LEU A 167 18.55 -44.58 24.15
CA LEU A 167 19.39 -43.92 23.13
C LEU A 167 20.71 -43.42 23.71
N PRO A 168 21.84 -43.55 23.00
CA PRO A 168 23.10 -42.88 23.33
C PRO A 168 22.95 -41.36 23.42
N SER A 169 23.74 -40.70 24.27
CA SER A 169 23.71 -39.24 24.48
C SER A 169 23.86 -38.43 23.17
N LYS A 170 24.64 -38.95 22.21
CA LYS A 170 24.83 -38.33 20.89
C LYS A 170 23.54 -38.33 20.07
N GLU A 171 22.82 -39.44 20.05
CA GLU A 171 21.53 -39.59 19.32
C GLU A 171 20.43 -38.78 20.00
N GLN A 172 20.42 -38.70 21.34
CA GLN A 172 19.51 -37.82 22.07
C GLN A 172 19.70 -36.35 21.68
N SER A 173 20.95 -35.91 21.55
CA SER A 173 21.29 -34.54 21.16
C SER A 173 20.88 -34.24 19.71
N ALA A 174 21.12 -35.19 18.80
CA ALA A 174 20.69 -35.07 17.40
C ALA A 174 19.16 -35.04 17.28
N LEU A 175 18.44 -35.91 18.01
CA LEU A 175 16.98 -35.90 18.07
C LEU A 175 16.44 -34.57 18.63
N MET A 176 17.06 -34.02 19.67
CA MET A 176 16.67 -32.72 20.22
C MET A 176 16.83 -31.59 19.19
N LEU A 177 17.93 -31.60 18.42
CA LEU A 177 18.15 -30.64 17.35
C LEU A 177 17.11 -30.78 16.24
N GLU A 178 16.81 -31.99 15.77
CA GLU A 178 15.83 -32.23 14.70
C GLU A 178 14.41 -31.85 15.13
N LEU A 179 14.01 -32.21 16.36
CA LEU A 179 12.72 -31.78 16.92
C LEU A 179 12.66 -30.26 17.04
N THR A 180 13.71 -29.62 17.55
CA THR A 180 13.73 -28.16 17.66
C THR A 180 13.69 -27.49 16.29
N GLY A 181 14.41 -28.04 15.30
CA GLY A 181 14.37 -27.63 13.91
C GLY A 181 12.94 -27.69 13.37
N LEU A 182 12.23 -28.80 13.54
CA LEU A 182 10.82 -28.97 13.12
C LEU A 182 9.91 -27.87 13.71
N ARG A 183 10.03 -27.59 15.01
CA ARG A 183 9.22 -26.58 15.71
C ARG A 183 9.51 -25.17 15.19
N LEU A 184 10.78 -24.83 14.96
CA LEU A 184 11.16 -23.55 14.37
C LEU A 184 10.61 -23.39 12.94
N GLY A 185 10.60 -24.47 12.15
CA GLY A 185 9.97 -24.49 10.83
C GLY A 185 8.46 -24.20 10.89
N LEU A 186 7.77 -24.81 11.85
CA LEU A 186 6.33 -24.56 12.06
C LEU A 186 6.04 -23.13 12.51
N ILE A 187 6.81 -22.60 13.47
CA ILE A 187 6.68 -21.20 13.92
C ILE A 187 6.98 -20.24 12.75
N GLY A 188 7.98 -20.57 11.93
CA GLY A 188 8.30 -19.84 10.69
C GLY A 188 7.15 -19.85 9.69
N LEU A 189 6.40 -20.94 9.55
CA LEU A 189 5.21 -21.02 8.69
C LEU A 189 4.08 -20.10 9.17
N PHE A 190 3.87 -19.96 10.47
CA PHE A 190 2.92 -18.97 10.99
C PHE A 190 3.36 -17.54 10.66
N CYS A 191 4.65 -17.22 10.74
CA CYS A 191 5.17 -15.92 10.30
C CYS A 191 4.94 -15.72 8.78
N LEU A 192 5.18 -16.77 7.99
CA LEU A 192 5.00 -16.76 6.54
C LEU A 192 3.54 -16.51 6.14
N ALA A 193 2.57 -17.00 6.91
CA ALA A 193 1.15 -16.79 6.67
C ALA A 193 0.78 -15.28 6.63
N PHE A 194 1.48 -14.46 7.42
CA PHE A 194 1.32 -13.00 7.42
C PHE A 194 2.26 -12.28 6.46
N LEU A 195 3.38 -12.89 6.05
CA LEU A 195 4.46 -12.22 5.30
C LEU A 195 4.00 -11.60 3.96
N PHE A 196 3.07 -12.24 3.27
CA PHE A 196 2.60 -11.81 1.94
C PHE A 196 1.47 -10.78 1.97
N LEU A 197 0.76 -10.63 3.10
CA LEU A 197 -0.38 -9.71 3.21
C LEU A 197 0.02 -8.23 3.03
N PRO A 198 1.12 -7.72 3.65
CA PRO A 198 1.47 -6.31 3.55
C PRO A 198 1.97 -5.86 2.18
N ILE A 199 2.35 -6.81 1.30
CA ILE A 199 2.88 -6.50 -0.05
C ILE A 199 1.83 -6.63 -1.17
N ALA A 200 0.60 -6.99 -0.82
CA ALA A 200 -0.53 -7.06 -1.75
C ALA A 200 -1.16 -5.65 -1.92
N ARG A 201 -0.52 -4.80 -2.75
CA ARG A 201 -0.77 -3.35 -2.88
C ARG A 201 -2.24 -2.95 -3.08
N GLY A 202 -2.96 -3.69 -3.91
CA GLY A 202 -4.37 -3.47 -4.23
C GLY A 202 -5.34 -4.34 -3.42
N SER A 203 -4.85 -5.03 -2.38
CA SER A 203 -5.66 -5.93 -1.58
C SER A 203 -6.78 -5.18 -0.87
N VAL A 204 -7.98 -5.77 -0.91
CA VAL A 204 -9.16 -5.33 -0.16
C VAL A 204 -8.87 -5.26 1.35
N LEU A 205 -7.95 -6.09 1.86
CA LEU A 205 -7.57 -6.09 3.27
C LEU A 205 -6.79 -4.83 3.68
N LEU A 206 -5.84 -4.38 2.86
CA LEU A 206 -5.10 -3.14 3.17
C LEU A 206 -6.01 -1.92 3.09
N ARG A 207 -6.94 -1.91 2.12
CA ARG A 207 -7.98 -0.88 1.99
C ARG A 207 -8.95 -0.87 3.17
N LEU A 208 -9.29 -2.05 3.73
CA LEU A 208 -10.16 -2.15 4.91
C LEU A 208 -9.51 -1.53 6.15
N ILE A 209 -8.24 -1.85 6.40
CA ILE A 209 -7.51 -1.36 7.59
C ILE A 209 -7.05 0.10 7.37
N ASP A 210 -7.13 0.58 6.13
CA ASP A 210 -6.69 1.91 5.68
C ASP A 210 -5.20 2.16 5.99
N ILE A 211 -4.38 1.11 5.83
CA ILE A 211 -2.93 1.20 5.91
C ILE A 211 -2.42 1.25 4.47
N PRO A 212 -1.80 2.37 4.04
CA PRO A 212 -1.30 2.47 2.69
C PRO A 212 -0.04 1.59 2.53
N PHE A 213 0.25 1.22 1.29
CA PHE A 213 1.28 0.23 0.99
C PHE A 213 2.68 0.61 1.51
N GLU A 214 3.05 1.88 1.47
CA GLU A 214 4.35 2.36 1.96
C GLU A 214 4.58 1.99 3.43
N HIS A 215 3.56 2.13 4.27
CA HIS A 215 3.61 1.73 5.67
C HIS A 215 3.58 0.21 5.81
N ALA A 216 2.72 -0.47 5.04
CA ALA A 216 2.59 -1.92 5.07
C ALA A 216 3.91 -2.64 4.71
N THR A 217 4.73 -2.09 3.81
CA THR A 217 6.03 -2.69 3.45
C THR A 217 6.97 -2.86 4.64
N ARG A 218 6.89 -2.00 5.67
CA ARG A 218 7.68 -2.12 6.89
C ARG A 218 7.38 -3.43 7.61
N TYR A 219 6.10 -3.81 7.69
CA TYR A 219 5.68 -5.07 8.30
C TYR A 219 6.22 -6.27 7.52
N HIS A 220 6.25 -6.21 6.19
CA HIS A 220 6.86 -7.25 5.37
C HIS A 220 8.36 -7.38 5.65
N VAL A 221 9.09 -6.27 5.78
CA VAL A 221 10.52 -6.30 6.13
C VAL A 221 10.73 -6.93 7.51
N TRP A 222 9.97 -6.54 8.53
CA TRP A 222 10.09 -7.09 9.88
C TRP A 222 9.78 -8.59 9.92
N LEU A 223 8.65 -9.00 9.33
CA LEU A 223 8.25 -10.40 9.22
C LEU A 223 9.22 -11.20 8.35
N GLY A 224 9.79 -10.59 7.32
CA GLY A 224 10.75 -11.23 6.41
C GLY A 224 12.05 -11.59 7.14
N HIS A 225 12.60 -10.66 7.93
CA HIS A 225 13.76 -10.95 8.79
C HIS A 225 13.46 -12.06 9.79
N LEU A 226 12.32 -12.01 10.46
CA LEU A 226 11.94 -13.02 11.45
C LEU A 226 11.73 -14.41 10.81
N THR A 227 11.00 -14.47 9.70
CA THR A 227 10.72 -15.71 8.96
C THR A 227 12.02 -16.35 8.46
N MET A 228 12.90 -15.56 7.86
CA MET A 228 14.18 -16.06 7.35
C MET A 228 15.14 -16.48 8.46
N LEU A 229 15.14 -15.79 9.60
CA LEU A 229 15.90 -16.22 10.78
C LEU A 229 15.40 -17.60 11.26
N LEU A 230 14.09 -17.79 11.41
CA LEU A 230 13.50 -19.05 11.86
C LEU A 230 13.76 -20.19 10.88
N PHE A 231 13.60 -19.96 9.57
CA PHE A 231 13.90 -20.97 8.55
C PHE A 231 15.38 -21.31 8.43
N THR A 232 16.26 -20.33 8.64
CA THR A 232 17.71 -20.57 8.68
C THR A 232 18.08 -21.44 9.89
N LEU A 233 17.53 -21.14 11.08
CA LEU A 233 17.75 -21.96 12.27
C LEU A 233 17.15 -23.36 12.13
N HIS A 234 15.96 -23.48 11.53
CA HIS A 234 15.33 -24.75 11.18
C HIS A 234 16.27 -25.60 10.32
N GLY A 235 16.76 -25.07 9.19
CA GLY A 235 17.68 -25.79 8.32
C GLY A 235 19.02 -26.10 9.00
N LEU A 236 19.56 -25.18 9.79
CA LEU A 236 20.82 -25.34 10.50
C LEU A 236 20.74 -26.49 11.53
N PHE A 237 19.67 -26.57 12.32
CA PHE A 237 19.53 -27.64 13.32
C PHE A 237 19.41 -29.02 12.69
N TYR A 238 18.70 -29.15 11.56
CA TYR A 238 18.68 -30.38 10.78
C TYR A 238 20.06 -30.74 10.22
N VAL A 239 20.77 -29.78 9.61
CA VAL A 239 22.12 -30.02 9.07
C VAL A 239 23.09 -30.49 10.16
N ILE A 240 23.04 -29.90 11.35
CA ILE A 240 23.87 -30.32 12.48
C ILE A 240 23.46 -31.71 12.97
N GLY A 241 22.16 -31.98 13.16
CA GLY A 241 21.66 -33.29 13.57
C GLY A 241 22.07 -34.42 12.61
N TRP A 242 21.87 -34.21 11.31
CA TRP A 242 22.26 -35.17 10.27
C TRP A 242 23.78 -35.36 10.17
N ALA A 243 24.57 -34.31 10.42
CA ALA A 243 26.03 -34.41 10.46
C ALA A 243 26.50 -35.22 11.67
N MET A 244 25.87 -35.04 12.83
CA MET A 244 26.18 -35.82 14.03
C MET A 244 25.94 -37.31 13.79
N GLU A 245 24.86 -37.67 13.09
CA GLU A 245 24.50 -39.05 12.79
C GLU A 245 25.18 -39.63 11.54
N GLY A 246 25.96 -38.82 10.82
CA GLY A 246 26.69 -39.27 9.62
C GLY A 246 25.82 -39.46 8.38
N ARG A 247 24.58 -38.97 8.37
CA ARG A 247 23.60 -39.10 7.27
C ARG A 247 23.40 -37.84 6.42
N LEU A 248 24.19 -36.79 6.66
CA LEU A 248 24.05 -35.48 6.00
C LEU A 248 23.88 -35.54 4.48
N ALA A 249 24.77 -36.22 3.76
CA ALA A 249 24.75 -36.23 2.30
C ALA A 249 23.57 -37.03 1.71
N GLN A 250 23.02 -37.97 2.49
CA GLN A 250 21.83 -38.72 2.11
C GLN A 250 20.59 -37.85 2.31
N GLU A 251 20.44 -37.27 3.50
CA GLU A 251 19.28 -36.45 3.87
C GLU A 251 19.17 -35.17 3.04
N LEU A 252 20.29 -34.52 2.70
CA LEU A 252 20.29 -33.34 1.82
C LEU A 252 19.76 -33.65 0.41
N ARG A 253 19.90 -34.90 -0.06
CA ARG A 253 19.43 -35.34 -1.38
C ARG A 253 18.14 -36.15 -1.31
N ASP A 254 17.55 -36.27 -0.12
CA ASP A 254 16.33 -37.05 0.07
C ASP A 254 15.13 -36.37 -0.60
N TRP A 255 14.46 -37.13 -1.46
CA TRP A 255 13.18 -36.78 -2.08
C TRP A 255 12.21 -37.92 -1.82
N ARG A 256 11.77 -38.06 -0.57
CA ARG A 256 10.82 -39.08 -0.19
C ARG A 256 9.43 -38.84 -0.79
N ASN A 257 8.76 -39.94 -1.08
CA ASN A 257 7.39 -39.97 -1.61
C ASN A 257 6.32 -39.69 -0.54
N VAL A 258 6.58 -40.11 0.69
CA VAL A 258 5.69 -39.95 1.85
C VAL A 258 6.43 -39.19 2.94
N GLY A 259 5.81 -38.15 3.49
CA GLY A 259 6.43 -37.24 4.45
C GLY A 259 7.16 -36.06 3.79
N ILE A 260 7.99 -35.37 4.58
CA ILE A 260 8.65 -34.11 4.20
C ILE A 260 9.82 -34.37 3.24
N ALA A 261 9.79 -33.82 2.03
CA ALA A 261 10.89 -33.99 1.07
C ALA A 261 12.02 -32.98 1.34
N ASN A 262 13.18 -33.42 1.80
CA ASN A 262 14.24 -32.53 2.27
C ASN A 262 14.91 -31.72 1.15
N PHE A 263 15.22 -32.36 0.01
CA PHE A 263 15.92 -31.69 -1.10
C PHE A 263 15.14 -30.47 -1.65
N PRO A 264 13.82 -30.54 -1.88
CA PRO A 264 13.02 -29.34 -2.14
C PRO A 264 13.13 -28.26 -1.06
N GLY A 265 13.18 -28.64 0.21
CA GLY A 265 13.38 -27.72 1.34
C GLY A 265 14.72 -26.99 1.27
N VAL A 266 15.79 -27.70 0.89
CA VAL A 266 17.13 -27.11 0.67
C VAL A 266 17.08 -26.07 -0.45
N ILE A 267 16.43 -26.39 -1.58
CA ILE A 267 16.29 -25.45 -2.70
C ILE A 267 15.50 -24.21 -2.27
N SER A 268 14.38 -24.40 -1.55
CA SER A 268 13.57 -23.30 -1.01
C SER A 268 14.40 -22.42 -0.07
N LEU A 269 15.13 -23.01 0.88
CA LEU A 269 15.96 -22.26 1.83
C LEU A 269 17.09 -21.48 1.13
N LEU A 270 17.76 -22.08 0.14
CA LEU A 270 18.80 -21.39 -0.64
C LEU A 270 18.23 -20.19 -1.40
N ALA A 271 17.07 -20.34 -2.05
CA ALA A 271 16.37 -19.24 -2.70
C ALA A 271 16.01 -18.13 -1.68
N GLY A 272 15.48 -18.52 -0.51
CA GLY A 272 15.18 -17.62 0.60
C GLY A 272 16.40 -16.85 1.10
N LEU A 273 17.53 -17.52 1.31
CA LEU A 273 18.79 -16.90 1.77
C LEU A 273 19.34 -15.89 0.76
N LEU A 274 19.31 -16.22 -0.54
CA LEU A 274 19.72 -15.30 -1.61
C LEU A 274 18.85 -14.04 -1.62
N MET A 275 17.52 -14.20 -1.50
CA MET A 275 16.59 -13.07 -1.36
C MET A 275 16.89 -12.25 -0.10
N TRP A 276 17.15 -12.92 1.02
CA TRP A 276 17.34 -12.26 2.31
C TRP A 276 18.62 -11.43 2.35
N ILE A 277 19.75 -11.99 1.91
CA ILE A 277 21.04 -11.28 1.87
C ILE A 277 20.92 -10.03 0.99
N THR A 278 20.38 -10.16 -0.21
CA THR A 278 20.23 -9.05 -1.15
C THR A 278 19.21 -8.00 -0.69
N SER A 279 18.28 -8.35 0.20
CA SER A 279 17.33 -7.41 0.81
C SER A 279 17.91 -6.54 1.93
N LEU A 280 19.11 -6.85 2.42
CA LEU A 280 19.74 -6.08 3.50
C LEU A 280 19.96 -4.61 3.08
N PRO A 281 19.69 -3.63 3.97
CA PRO A 281 19.74 -2.21 3.60
C PRO A 281 21.07 -1.76 3.00
N GLY A 282 22.19 -2.34 3.43
CA GLY A 282 23.51 -2.04 2.87
C GLY A 282 23.63 -2.44 1.40
N LEU A 283 23.32 -3.69 1.07
CA LEU A 283 23.44 -4.22 -0.29
C LEU A 283 22.41 -3.59 -1.23
N ARG A 284 21.17 -3.43 -0.78
CA ARG A 284 20.10 -2.82 -1.58
C ARG A 284 20.38 -1.36 -1.93
N ARG A 285 21.03 -0.59 -1.03
CA ARG A 285 21.44 0.80 -1.31
C ARG A 285 22.58 0.90 -2.31
N ILE A 286 23.47 -0.09 -2.35
CA ILE A 286 24.56 -0.16 -3.33
C ILE A 286 24.02 -0.55 -4.70
N ASN A 287 23.17 -1.58 -4.76
CA ASN A 287 22.59 -2.06 -6.02
C ASN A 287 21.14 -2.53 -5.82
N PHE A 288 20.20 -1.63 -6.15
CA PHE A 288 18.76 -1.92 -6.07
C PHE A 288 18.32 -2.96 -7.11
N GLU A 289 18.93 -2.98 -8.30
CA GLU A 289 18.59 -3.93 -9.36
C GLU A 289 18.90 -5.36 -8.94
N LEU A 290 20.05 -5.58 -8.31
CA LEU A 290 20.41 -6.91 -7.78
C LEU A 290 19.33 -7.40 -6.81
N PHE A 291 18.96 -6.58 -5.83
CA PHE A 291 17.85 -6.86 -4.92
C PHE A 291 16.55 -7.18 -5.67
N PHE A 292 16.15 -6.34 -6.62
CA PHE A 292 14.88 -6.46 -7.33
C PHE A 292 14.76 -7.77 -8.11
N TYR A 293 15.82 -8.18 -8.82
CA TYR A 293 15.82 -9.41 -9.62
C TYR A 293 15.95 -10.66 -8.73
N THR A 294 16.81 -10.65 -7.72
CA THR A 294 16.93 -11.80 -6.80
C THR A 294 15.68 -12.00 -5.99
N HIS A 295 14.95 -10.95 -5.61
CA HIS A 295 13.68 -11.09 -4.90
C HIS A 295 12.61 -11.82 -5.71
N GLN A 296 12.70 -11.89 -7.05
CA GLN A 296 11.76 -12.68 -7.86
C GLN A 296 11.88 -14.20 -7.60
N LEU A 297 12.96 -14.64 -6.94
CA LEU A 297 13.11 -16.02 -6.46
C LEU A 297 12.05 -16.41 -5.42
N TYR A 298 11.16 -15.50 -5.00
CA TYR A 298 10.01 -15.83 -4.16
C TYR A 298 9.13 -16.91 -4.82
N VAL A 299 9.06 -16.96 -6.15
CA VAL A 299 8.33 -18.00 -6.88
C VAL A 299 8.96 -19.38 -6.65
N VAL A 300 10.29 -19.46 -6.77
CA VAL A 300 11.06 -20.67 -6.48
C VAL A 300 10.89 -21.06 -5.02
N PHE A 301 11.03 -20.09 -4.11
CA PHE A 301 10.83 -20.29 -2.67
C PHE A 301 9.47 -20.94 -2.35
N VAL A 302 8.37 -20.38 -2.86
CA VAL A 302 7.00 -20.87 -2.58
C VAL A 302 6.74 -22.24 -3.22
N VAL A 303 7.12 -22.45 -4.49
CA VAL A 303 6.89 -23.73 -5.18
C VAL A 303 7.66 -24.85 -4.49
N PHE A 304 8.94 -24.62 -4.16
CA PHE A 304 9.76 -25.63 -3.49
C PHE A 304 9.39 -25.81 -2.02
N LEU A 305 8.82 -24.79 -1.36
CA LEU A 305 8.22 -24.95 -0.03
C LEU A 305 7.00 -25.90 -0.10
N ALA A 306 6.12 -25.74 -1.09
CA ALA A 306 4.98 -26.65 -1.27
C ALA A 306 5.43 -28.09 -1.57
N LEU A 307 6.47 -28.26 -2.39
CA LEU A 307 7.10 -29.57 -2.65
C LEU A 307 7.74 -30.15 -1.38
N HIS A 308 8.32 -29.32 -0.52
CA HIS A 308 8.98 -29.75 0.72
C HIS A 308 7.98 -30.30 1.74
N VAL A 309 6.90 -29.54 2.02
CA VAL A 309 6.01 -29.82 3.15
C VAL A 309 4.68 -30.51 2.75
N GLY A 310 4.38 -30.58 1.45
CA GLY A 310 3.13 -31.13 0.93
C GLY A 310 1.92 -30.20 1.09
N ASP A 311 0.74 -30.67 0.69
CA ASP A 311 -0.51 -29.90 0.72
C ASP A 311 -0.96 -29.53 2.14
N PHE A 312 -0.97 -30.50 3.05
CA PHE A 312 -1.46 -30.33 4.42
C PHE A 312 -0.71 -29.25 5.21
N ILE A 313 0.63 -29.28 5.22
CA ILE A 313 1.42 -28.28 5.96
C ILE A 313 1.44 -26.93 5.20
N PHE A 314 1.42 -26.95 3.86
CA PHE A 314 1.40 -25.72 3.08
C PHE A 314 0.11 -24.90 3.32
N CYS A 315 -1.01 -25.55 3.64
CA CYS A 315 -2.28 -24.91 4.00
C CYS A 315 -2.20 -23.96 5.21
N PHE A 316 -1.15 -24.02 6.04
CA PHE A 316 -0.93 -23.04 7.11
C PHE A 316 -0.66 -21.63 6.58
N ALA A 317 0.05 -21.51 5.44
CA ALA A 317 0.42 -20.23 4.84
C ALA A 317 -0.31 -19.94 3.50
N ALA A 318 -1.04 -20.92 2.97
CA ALA A 318 -1.65 -20.84 1.64
C ALA A 318 -2.58 -19.64 1.45
N GLY A 319 -3.36 -19.23 2.46
CA GLY A 319 -4.30 -18.11 2.36
C GLY A 319 -3.63 -16.77 2.07
N GLY A 320 -2.55 -16.44 2.79
CA GLY A 320 -1.77 -15.23 2.55
C GLY A 320 -1.09 -15.23 1.17
N ILE A 321 -0.54 -16.39 0.77
CA ILE A 321 0.06 -16.60 -0.55
C ILE A 321 -0.99 -16.44 -1.65
N PHE A 322 -2.18 -17.00 -1.48
CA PHE A 322 -3.29 -16.91 -2.43
C PHE A 322 -3.74 -15.46 -2.66
N LEU A 323 -3.92 -14.70 -1.59
CA LEU A 323 -4.28 -13.27 -1.68
C LEU A 323 -3.21 -12.46 -2.40
N PHE A 324 -1.93 -12.79 -2.21
CA PHE A 324 -0.85 -12.16 -2.96
C PHE A 324 -0.82 -12.58 -4.43
N MET A 325 -1.13 -13.84 -4.77
CA MET A 325 -1.28 -14.27 -6.16
C MET A 325 -2.40 -13.53 -6.86
N LEU A 326 -3.55 -13.34 -6.19
CA LEU A 326 -4.67 -12.55 -6.68
C LEU A 326 -4.25 -11.11 -7.02
N ASP A 327 -3.58 -10.45 -6.08
CA ASP A 327 -3.08 -9.08 -6.28
C ASP A 327 -1.99 -9.00 -7.37
N ARG A 328 -1.08 -9.96 -7.42
CA ARG A 328 -0.02 -10.02 -8.45
C ARG A 328 -0.60 -10.18 -9.84
N PHE A 329 -1.60 -11.04 -10.03
CA PHE A 329 -2.25 -11.25 -11.33
C PHE A 329 -3.05 -10.03 -11.78
N LEU A 330 -3.75 -9.34 -10.86
CA LEU A 330 -4.40 -8.07 -11.17
C LEU A 330 -3.41 -7.01 -11.64
N ARG A 331 -2.29 -6.84 -10.93
CA ARG A 331 -1.21 -5.91 -11.32
C ARG A 331 -0.59 -6.28 -12.66
N PHE A 332 -0.39 -7.56 -12.91
CA PHE A 332 0.05 -8.04 -14.22
C PHE A 332 -0.92 -7.63 -15.34
N CYS A 333 -2.23 -7.75 -15.13
CA CYS A 333 -3.23 -7.30 -16.10
C CYS A 333 -3.25 -5.78 -16.26
N GLN A 334 -3.13 -5.03 -15.14
CA GLN A 334 -3.12 -3.57 -15.14
C GLN A 334 -1.93 -3.01 -15.94
N SER A 335 -0.73 -3.52 -15.68
CA SER A 335 0.53 -3.05 -16.29
C SER A 335 0.63 -3.23 -17.80
N ARG A 336 -0.25 -4.06 -18.41
CA ARG A 336 -0.31 -4.22 -19.87
C ARG A 336 -0.88 -2.99 -20.59
N LYS A 337 -1.67 -2.15 -19.90
CA LYS A 337 -2.30 -0.96 -20.51
C LYS A 337 -1.28 0.17 -20.59
N THR A 338 -1.10 0.72 -21.78
CA THR A 338 -0.31 1.93 -22.00
C THR A 338 -1.14 3.17 -21.71
N VAL A 339 -0.49 4.22 -21.22
CA VAL A 339 -1.11 5.50 -20.89
C VAL A 339 -0.50 6.57 -21.77
N ASN A 340 -1.34 7.48 -22.26
CA ASN A 340 -0.85 8.64 -23.00
C ASN A 340 -0.27 9.67 -22.03
N VAL A 341 0.96 10.08 -22.32
CA VAL A 341 1.51 11.34 -21.80
C VAL A 341 0.81 12.47 -22.53
N LEU A 342 0.22 13.40 -21.78
CA LEU A 342 -0.49 14.58 -22.30
C LEU A 342 0.46 15.76 -22.44
N SER A 343 1.28 16.01 -21.43
CA SER A 343 2.31 17.04 -21.47
C SER A 343 3.49 16.68 -20.57
N ALA A 344 4.67 17.21 -20.90
CA ALA A 344 5.87 17.14 -20.09
C ALA A 344 6.48 18.54 -19.96
N ARG A 345 6.75 18.97 -18.72
CA ARG A 345 7.37 20.29 -18.43
C ARG A 345 8.66 20.10 -17.64
N CYS A 346 9.75 20.73 -18.07
CA CYS A 346 11.04 20.69 -17.37
C CYS A 346 11.26 21.99 -16.59
N PHE A 347 11.57 21.87 -15.30
CA PHE A 347 11.90 22.99 -14.43
C PHE A 347 13.43 23.17 -14.32
N PRO A 348 13.90 24.42 -14.14
CA PRO A 348 15.33 24.75 -14.00
C PRO A 348 16.06 24.04 -12.85
N CYS A 349 15.30 23.53 -11.87
CA CYS A 349 15.83 22.74 -10.76
C CYS A 349 16.12 21.27 -11.08
N GLY A 350 15.97 20.86 -12.35
CA GLY A 350 16.09 19.46 -12.77
C GLY A 350 14.91 18.61 -12.28
N THR A 351 13.71 19.20 -12.25
CA THR A 351 12.46 18.47 -11.97
C THR A 351 11.63 18.44 -13.24
N VAL A 352 11.06 17.29 -13.56
CA VAL A 352 10.18 17.06 -14.68
C VAL A 352 8.77 16.86 -14.15
N GLU A 353 7.81 17.61 -14.67
CA GLU A 353 6.40 17.33 -14.45
C GLU A 353 5.82 16.58 -15.64
N LEU A 354 5.10 15.50 -15.35
CA LEU A 354 4.48 14.65 -16.35
C LEU A 354 2.97 14.61 -16.12
N SER A 355 2.20 15.07 -17.09
CA SER A 355 0.73 14.96 -17.09
C SER A 355 0.31 13.73 -17.88
N LEU A 356 -0.46 12.85 -17.25
CA LEU A 356 -0.85 11.53 -17.75
C LEU A 356 -2.37 11.47 -17.92
N SER A 357 -2.85 10.77 -18.96
CA SER A 357 -4.29 10.63 -19.20
C SER A 357 -4.97 9.70 -18.21
N LYS A 358 -6.07 10.16 -17.61
CA LYS A 358 -6.89 9.46 -16.61
C LYS A 358 -8.32 9.24 -17.14
N PRO A 359 -8.96 8.08 -16.91
CA PRO A 359 -10.38 7.94 -17.20
C PRO A 359 -11.25 8.62 -16.12
N GLU A 360 -12.47 9.04 -16.46
CA GLU A 360 -13.36 9.78 -15.55
C GLU A 360 -13.74 8.97 -14.30
N ASN A 361 -13.99 7.67 -14.49
CA ASN A 361 -14.41 6.75 -13.44
C ASN A 361 -13.30 6.34 -12.46
N LEU A 362 -12.07 6.84 -12.64
CA LEU A 362 -10.99 6.59 -11.69
C LEU A 362 -11.03 7.63 -10.56
N ASN A 363 -11.59 7.21 -9.43
CA ASN A 363 -11.48 7.97 -8.19
C ASN A 363 -10.09 7.77 -7.58
N TYR A 364 -9.58 8.76 -6.86
CA TYR A 364 -8.40 8.65 -6.01
C TYR A 364 -8.43 9.75 -4.94
N ASN A 365 -7.60 9.64 -3.91
CA ASN A 365 -7.44 10.69 -2.90
C ASN A 365 -6.12 11.44 -3.11
N ALA A 366 -6.05 12.70 -2.66
CA ALA A 366 -4.77 13.37 -2.48
C ALA A 366 -3.86 12.50 -1.59
N LEU A 367 -2.53 12.62 -1.76
CA LEU A 367 -1.53 11.68 -1.20
C LEU A 367 -1.53 10.29 -1.86
N GLY A 368 -2.06 10.16 -3.08
CA GLY A 368 -1.91 8.95 -3.88
C GLY A 368 -0.50 8.80 -4.47
N TRP A 369 -0.11 7.56 -4.77
CA TRP A 369 1.11 7.17 -5.48
C TRP A 369 0.76 6.38 -6.73
N ILE A 370 1.57 6.54 -7.77
CA ILE A 370 1.55 5.66 -8.94
C ILE A 370 2.91 5.01 -9.14
N PHE A 371 2.94 3.83 -9.75
CA PHE A 371 4.17 3.26 -10.29
C PHE A 371 4.21 3.50 -11.79
N LEU A 372 5.25 4.19 -12.23
CA LEU A 372 5.47 4.53 -13.63
C LEU A 372 6.52 3.60 -14.24
N GLN A 373 6.20 3.06 -15.41
CA GLN A 373 7.14 2.43 -16.32
C GLN A 373 7.18 3.24 -17.62
N VAL A 374 8.38 3.53 -18.11
CA VAL A 374 8.61 4.17 -19.42
C VAL A 374 9.39 3.19 -20.30
N ARG A 375 8.76 2.73 -21.38
CA ARG A 375 9.30 1.61 -22.19
C ARG A 375 10.63 1.93 -22.87
N GLU A 376 10.82 3.19 -23.23
CA GLU A 376 12.04 3.70 -23.86
C GLU A 376 13.24 3.67 -22.90
N LEU A 377 13.00 3.58 -21.59
CA LEU A 377 14.04 3.48 -20.56
C LEU A 377 14.28 2.02 -20.13
N SER A 378 13.21 1.31 -19.82
CA SER A 378 13.28 -0.07 -19.35
C SER A 378 11.92 -0.77 -19.41
N TRP A 379 11.92 -2.06 -19.75
CA TRP A 379 10.74 -2.92 -19.76
C TRP A 379 10.41 -3.55 -18.40
N LEU A 380 11.31 -3.46 -17.43
CA LEU A 380 11.17 -4.15 -16.14
C LEU A 380 11.16 -3.19 -14.95
N GLN A 381 11.69 -1.98 -15.11
CA GLN A 381 11.76 -1.01 -14.02
C GLN A 381 10.45 -0.25 -13.84
N TRP A 382 9.94 -0.28 -12.61
CA TRP A 382 8.76 0.44 -12.16
C TRP A 382 9.17 1.37 -11.01
N HIS A 383 8.94 2.67 -11.17
CA HIS A 383 9.34 3.67 -10.18
C HIS A 383 8.11 4.33 -9.53
N PRO A 384 8.06 4.42 -8.19
CA PRO A 384 6.97 5.07 -7.49
C PRO A 384 7.10 6.60 -7.52
N PHE A 385 6.00 7.30 -7.77
CA PHE A 385 5.90 8.77 -7.73
C PHE A 385 4.60 9.21 -7.06
N SER A 386 4.66 10.25 -6.21
CA SER A 386 3.46 10.85 -5.63
C SER A 386 2.68 11.58 -6.72
N VAL A 387 1.36 11.46 -6.66
CA VAL A 387 0.46 12.28 -7.44
C VAL A 387 0.51 13.72 -6.91
N SER A 388 0.77 14.68 -7.80
CA SER A 388 0.86 16.11 -7.46
C SER A 388 -0.41 16.89 -7.80
N SER A 389 -1.29 16.35 -8.65
CA SER A 389 -2.58 16.95 -8.97
C SER A 389 -3.69 16.55 -7.99
N SER A 390 -4.66 17.43 -7.78
CA SER A 390 -5.83 17.11 -6.97
C SER A 390 -6.74 16.07 -7.65
N PRO A 391 -7.45 15.22 -6.89
CA PRO A 391 -8.47 14.33 -7.45
C PRO A 391 -9.64 15.07 -8.14
N LEU A 392 -9.83 16.34 -7.83
CA LEU A 392 -10.83 17.22 -8.43
C LEU A 392 -10.26 18.05 -9.60
N GLU A 393 -8.94 18.06 -9.76
CA GLU A 393 -8.25 18.85 -10.78
C GLU A 393 -8.29 18.12 -12.12
N GLY A 394 -9.32 18.46 -12.91
CA GLY A 394 -9.53 17.98 -14.26
C GLY A 394 -10.06 16.54 -14.35
N LYS A 395 -11.04 16.34 -15.24
CA LYS A 395 -11.70 15.04 -15.41
C LYS A 395 -10.81 13.96 -16.04
N HIS A 396 -9.76 14.35 -16.75
CA HIS A 396 -9.03 13.47 -17.68
C HIS A 396 -7.51 13.46 -17.55
N HIS A 397 -6.94 14.12 -16.53
CA HIS A 397 -5.49 14.13 -16.35
C HIS A 397 -5.09 13.86 -14.90
N LEU A 398 -3.85 13.44 -14.73
CA LEU A 398 -3.18 13.22 -13.45
C LEU A 398 -1.72 13.68 -13.62
N ALA A 399 -1.22 14.51 -12.71
CA ALA A 399 0.15 15.01 -12.78
C ALA A 399 1.05 14.38 -11.72
N ILE A 400 2.33 14.22 -12.06
CA ILE A 400 3.40 13.82 -11.15
C ILE A 400 4.62 14.73 -11.32
N LEU A 401 5.40 14.90 -10.24
CA LEU A 401 6.68 15.60 -10.25
C LEU A 401 7.84 14.62 -10.02
N ILE A 402 8.80 14.61 -10.94
CA ILE A 402 9.95 13.71 -10.98
C ILE A 402 11.23 14.53 -10.86
N LYS A 403 11.90 14.46 -9.70
CA LYS A 403 13.22 15.07 -9.53
C LYS A 403 14.32 14.18 -10.09
N VAL A 404 15.26 14.76 -10.85
CA VAL A 404 16.43 14.04 -11.37
C VAL A 404 17.40 13.75 -10.22
N LEU A 405 17.52 12.47 -9.85
CA LEU A 405 18.31 11.99 -8.72
C LEU A 405 19.22 10.79 -9.07
N GLY A 406 19.02 10.13 -10.21
CA GLY A 406 19.76 8.93 -10.58
C GLY A 406 19.74 8.66 -12.09
N GLY A 407 20.35 7.55 -12.50
CA GLY A 407 20.54 7.24 -13.92
C GLY A 407 19.24 7.11 -14.71
N TRP A 408 18.18 6.53 -14.13
CA TRP A 408 16.87 6.41 -14.78
C TRP A 408 16.21 7.78 -14.99
N THR A 409 16.15 8.61 -13.95
CA THR A 409 15.50 9.94 -14.03
C THR A 409 16.29 10.92 -14.91
N ALA A 410 17.62 10.82 -14.95
CA ALA A 410 18.45 11.61 -15.86
C ALA A 410 18.26 11.21 -17.33
N LYS A 411 18.04 9.93 -17.62
CA LYS A 411 17.70 9.50 -18.99
C LYS A 411 16.31 9.98 -19.40
N LEU A 412 15.33 9.95 -18.49
CA LEU A 412 13.98 10.47 -18.75
C LEU A 412 14.01 11.95 -19.14
N GLU A 413 14.70 12.78 -18.35
CA GLU A 413 14.86 14.20 -18.62
C GLU A 413 15.51 14.43 -20.00
N LYS A 414 16.58 13.71 -20.34
CA LYS A 414 17.22 13.80 -21.66
C LYS A 414 16.27 13.49 -22.81
N ILE A 415 15.45 12.44 -22.69
CA ILE A 415 14.46 12.07 -23.72
C ILE A 415 13.44 13.19 -23.90
N ILE A 416 12.95 13.77 -22.80
CA ILE A 416 11.96 14.85 -22.85
C ILE A 416 12.56 16.11 -23.48
N SER A 417 13.78 16.48 -23.07
CA SER A 417 14.49 17.63 -23.64
C SER A 417 14.75 17.45 -25.15
N SER A 418 15.18 16.27 -25.61
CA SER A 418 15.39 16.03 -27.04
C SER A 418 14.08 16.12 -27.85
N ILE A 419 12.96 15.65 -27.28
CA ILE A 419 11.65 15.76 -27.94
C ILE A 419 11.22 17.23 -28.04
N SER A 420 11.46 18.02 -26.99
CA SER A 420 11.15 19.45 -26.98
C SER A 420 11.94 20.23 -28.03
N GLU A 421 13.22 19.89 -28.23
CA GLU A 421 14.07 20.49 -29.27
C GLU A 421 13.56 20.13 -30.68
N GLU A 422 13.23 18.86 -30.94
CA GLU A 422 12.70 18.41 -32.23
C GLU A 422 11.33 19.04 -32.58
N GLN A 423 10.47 19.27 -31.56
CA GLN A 423 9.20 19.99 -31.73
C GLN A 423 9.39 21.47 -32.10
N LEU A 424 10.48 22.10 -31.65
CA LEU A 424 10.79 23.50 -31.98
C LEU A 424 11.28 23.64 -33.43
N GLU A 425 11.96 22.63 -33.96
CA GLU A 425 12.60 22.65 -35.28
C GLU A 425 11.67 22.22 -36.45
N THR A 426 10.60 21.46 -36.18
CA THR A 426 9.78 20.82 -37.24
C THR A 426 8.34 21.36 -37.32
N LYS A 427 7.90 21.84 -38.50
CA LYS A 427 6.49 22.23 -38.74
C LYS A 427 5.53 21.03 -38.52
N PRO A 428 4.27 21.27 -38.05
CA PRO A 428 3.48 20.27 -37.31
C PRO A 428 2.88 19.09 -38.09
N PHE A 429 3.28 18.82 -39.33
CA PHE A 429 2.41 18.07 -40.26
C PHE A 429 2.89 16.72 -40.79
N LEU A 430 4.12 16.24 -40.55
CA LEU A 430 4.61 15.07 -41.32
C LEU A 430 5.46 14.00 -40.63
N GLN A 431 5.61 13.96 -39.30
CA GLN A 431 6.25 12.81 -38.63
C GLN A 431 5.41 12.25 -37.47
N PRO A 432 5.34 10.92 -37.28
CA PRO A 432 4.76 10.35 -36.08
C PRO A 432 5.67 10.73 -34.90
N HIS A 433 5.29 11.78 -34.17
CA HIS A 433 5.99 12.26 -32.98
C HIS A 433 6.47 11.08 -32.14
N SER A 434 7.77 11.07 -31.78
CA SER A 434 8.36 10.07 -30.88
C SER A 434 7.57 10.05 -29.58
N LYS A 435 6.63 9.12 -29.47
CA LYS A 435 5.66 9.05 -28.39
C LYS A 435 6.30 8.33 -27.21
N ILE A 436 6.39 9.02 -26.07
CA ILE A 436 6.77 8.37 -24.81
C ILE A 436 5.68 7.35 -24.44
N THR A 437 6.04 6.07 -24.41
CA THR A 437 5.11 5.00 -24.08
C THR A 437 5.22 4.67 -22.59
N ALA A 438 4.29 5.23 -21.81
CA ALA A 438 4.19 4.97 -20.38
C ALA A 438 3.20 3.83 -20.08
N SER A 439 3.47 3.07 -19.02
CA SER A 439 2.50 2.18 -18.34
C SER A 439 2.42 2.60 -16.87
N ILE A 440 1.24 2.49 -16.27
CA ILE A 440 1.00 2.94 -14.89
C ILE A 440 0.31 1.85 -14.08
N GLU A 441 0.78 1.64 -12.84
CA GLU A 441 0.02 0.95 -11.79
C GLU A 441 -0.46 1.95 -10.72
N GLY A 442 -1.67 1.73 -10.21
CA GLY A 442 -2.31 2.59 -9.19
C GLY A 442 -3.40 3.50 -9.76
N PRO A 443 -3.78 4.57 -9.04
CA PRO A 443 -3.14 5.11 -7.84
C PRO A 443 -3.39 4.29 -6.57
N TYR A 444 -2.39 4.26 -5.70
CA TYR A 444 -2.41 3.63 -4.38
C TYR A 444 -2.32 4.71 -3.29
N GLY A 445 -3.00 4.53 -2.17
CA GLY A 445 -2.96 5.48 -1.07
C GLY A 445 -3.98 5.11 -0.02
N HIS A 446 -4.27 6.04 0.89
CA HIS A 446 -5.35 5.87 1.85
C HIS A 446 -6.70 5.85 1.14
N GLU A 447 -7.60 4.98 1.61
CA GLU A 447 -9.00 4.95 1.18
C GLU A 447 -9.74 6.16 1.76
N SER A 448 -9.38 6.57 2.99
CA SER A 448 -9.94 7.78 3.59
C SER A 448 -9.10 9.04 3.27
N PRO A 449 -9.74 10.18 2.96
CA PRO A 449 -9.05 11.46 2.80
C PRO A 449 -8.73 12.05 4.19
N TYR A 450 -7.81 11.42 4.91
CA TYR A 450 -7.53 11.74 6.32
C TYR A 450 -6.99 13.17 6.52
N HIS A 451 -6.39 13.79 5.50
CA HIS A 451 -6.00 15.20 5.53
C HIS A 451 -7.20 16.13 5.74
N LEU A 452 -8.39 15.74 5.31
CA LEU A 452 -9.63 16.51 5.50
C LEU A 452 -10.25 16.32 6.89
N THR A 453 -9.66 15.49 7.76
CA THR A 453 -10.19 15.22 9.11
C THR A 453 -9.67 16.17 10.18
N TYR A 454 -8.74 17.06 9.83
CA TYR A 454 -8.13 18.04 10.73
C TYR A 454 -8.46 19.46 10.27
N GLU A 455 -8.90 20.31 11.20
CA GLU A 455 -9.10 21.74 10.94
C GLU A 455 -7.77 22.50 10.82
N HIS A 456 -6.77 22.05 11.60
CA HIS A 456 -5.42 22.59 11.64
C HIS A 456 -4.42 21.57 11.09
N LEU A 457 -3.69 21.93 10.04
CA LEU A 457 -2.70 21.09 9.37
C LEU A 457 -1.31 21.72 9.39
N ILE A 458 -0.31 20.91 9.70
CA ILE A 458 1.11 21.21 9.53
C ILE A 458 1.67 20.22 8.51
N LEU A 459 2.10 20.73 7.35
CA LEU A 459 2.66 19.97 6.25
C LEU A 459 4.18 20.22 6.19
N VAL A 460 5.00 19.23 6.55
CA VAL A 460 6.46 19.37 6.61
C VAL A 460 7.13 18.63 5.45
N ALA A 461 7.69 19.36 4.49
CA ALA A 461 8.26 18.82 3.26
C ALA A 461 9.80 18.98 3.21
N GLY A 462 10.49 17.97 2.67
CA GLY A 462 11.91 18.04 2.34
C GLY A 462 12.16 17.83 0.85
N GLY A 463 12.71 18.83 0.16
CA GLY A 463 13.01 18.76 -1.28
C GLY A 463 11.77 18.46 -2.12
N ILE A 464 11.80 17.39 -2.94
CA ILE A 464 10.67 16.97 -3.80
C ILE A 464 9.46 16.45 -3.00
N GLY A 465 9.62 16.23 -1.68
CA GLY A 465 8.51 15.84 -0.80
C GLY A 465 7.37 16.86 -0.70
N ILE A 466 7.49 18.03 -1.34
CA ILE A 466 6.39 18.99 -1.51
C ILE A 466 5.30 18.50 -2.46
N SER A 467 5.65 17.60 -3.40
CA SER A 467 4.76 17.08 -4.44
C SER A 467 3.37 16.61 -3.93
N PRO A 468 3.28 15.72 -2.93
CA PRO A 468 1.99 15.31 -2.37
C PRO A 468 1.22 16.43 -1.65
N PHE A 469 1.90 17.46 -1.15
CA PHE A 469 1.26 18.60 -0.48
C PHE A 469 0.68 19.61 -1.48
N LEU A 470 1.22 19.68 -2.69
CA LEU A 470 0.59 20.39 -3.80
C LEU A 470 -0.76 19.77 -4.14
N ALA A 471 -0.86 18.44 -4.13
CA ALA A 471 -2.13 17.74 -4.32
C ALA A 471 -3.13 18.01 -3.19
N ILE A 472 -2.68 18.03 -1.92
CA ILE A 472 -3.52 18.40 -0.77
C ILE A 472 -4.04 19.84 -0.94
N LEU A 473 -3.16 20.78 -1.26
CA LEU A 473 -3.52 22.18 -1.37
C LEU A 473 -4.52 22.41 -2.51
N SER A 474 -4.25 21.81 -3.68
CA SER A 474 -5.17 21.83 -4.82
C SER A 474 -6.53 21.20 -4.46
N ASP A 475 -6.56 20.10 -3.71
CA ASP A 475 -7.81 19.45 -3.25
C ASP A 475 -8.61 20.35 -2.30
N ILE A 476 -7.96 20.97 -1.31
CA ILE A 476 -8.61 21.92 -0.39
C ILE A 476 -9.20 23.11 -1.16
N LEU A 477 -8.44 23.70 -2.08
CA LEU A 477 -8.88 24.87 -2.86
C LEU A 477 -10.07 24.53 -3.76
N HIS A 478 -10.04 23.40 -4.48
CA HIS A 478 -11.16 22.95 -5.29
C HIS A 478 -12.41 22.67 -4.45
N ARG A 479 -12.26 22.07 -3.26
CA ARG A 479 -13.40 21.82 -2.38
C ARG A 479 -14.02 23.10 -1.85
N ILE A 480 -13.20 24.08 -1.48
CA ILE A 480 -13.69 25.41 -1.06
C ILE A 480 -14.43 26.08 -2.22
N ASN A 481 -13.86 26.06 -3.43
CA ASN A 481 -14.48 26.64 -4.62
C ASN A 481 -15.83 25.98 -4.96
N ASP A 482 -15.86 24.65 -4.91
CA ASP A 482 -17.06 23.85 -5.22
C ASP A 482 -18.06 23.76 -4.05
N SER A 483 -17.79 24.45 -2.92
CA SER A 483 -18.59 24.37 -1.69
C SER A 483 -18.80 22.94 -1.17
N LYS A 484 -17.80 22.06 -1.36
CA LYS A 484 -17.79 20.69 -0.84
C LYS A 484 -17.31 20.65 0.62
N PRO A 485 -17.69 19.63 1.41
CA PRO A 485 -17.19 19.47 2.77
C PRO A 485 -15.66 19.47 2.83
N CYS A 486 -15.12 20.41 3.61
CA CYS A 486 -13.69 20.61 3.81
C CYS A 486 -13.46 21.19 5.22
N LEU A 487 -12.85 20.38 6.08
CA LEU A 487 -12.54 20.80 7.46
C LEU A 487 -11.29 21.70 7.58
N PRO A 488 -10.20 21.48 6.81
CA PRO A 488 -9.01 22.33 6.92
C PRO A 488 -9.32 23.82 6.73
N ARG A 489 -8.98 24.63 7.75
CA ARG A 489 -9.09 26.10 7.74
C ARG A 489 -7.76 26.79 7.97
N ASN A 490 -6.83 26.13 8.66
CA ASN A 490 -5.51 26.64 8.96
C ASN A 490 -4.46 25.65 8.47
N VAL A 491 -3.65 26.06 7.49
CA VAL A 491 -2.62 25.20 6.88
C VAL A 491 -1.27 25.91 6.97
N LEU A 492 -0.34 25.28 7.67
CA LEU A 492 1.07 25.67 7.71
C LEU A 492 1.89 24.71 6.85
N ILE A 493 2.57 25.22 5.84
CA ILE A 493 3.53 24.45 5.04
C ILE A 493 4.94 24.85 5.46
N VAL A 494 5.69 23.90 6.03
CA VAL A 494 7.11 24.06 6.33
C VAL A 494 7.91 23.30 5.29
N TRP A 495 8.59 24.01 4.40
CA TRP A 495 9.31 23.38 3.29
C TRP A 495 10.80 23.65 3.35
N ALA A 496 11.60 22.59 3.47
CA ALA A 496 13.06 22.68 3.47
C ALA A 496 13.63 22.25 2.11
N VAL A 497 14.32 23.17 1.44
CA VAL A 497 14.99 22.93 0.15
C VAL A 497 16.49 23.17 0.26
N LYS A 498 17.26 22.57 -0.67
CA LYS A 498 18.70 22.80 -0.73
C LYS A 498 19.01 24.16 -1.35
N THR A 499 18.30 24.52 -2.42
CA THR A 499 18.56 25.71 -3.23
C THR A 499 17.27 26.41 -3.63
N SER A 500 17.30 27.73 -3.79
CA SER A 500 16.18 28.57 -4.21
C SER A 500 15.69 28.27 -5.63
N LYS A 501 16.50 27.57 -6.45
CA LYS A 501 16.06 27.02 -7.74
C LYS A 501 14.83 26.12 -7.64
N GLU A 502 14.58 25.51 -6.48
CA GLU A 502 13.43 24.62 -6.28
C GLU A 502 12.12 25.40 -6.02
N LEU A 503 12.19 26.67 -5.62
CA LEU A 503 11.02 27.50 -5.27
C LEU A 503 9.91 27.57 -6.34
N PRO A 504 10.19 27.59 -7.66
CA PRO A 504 9.17 27.59 -8.70
C PRO A 504 8.21 26.39 -8.64
N LEU A 505 8.56 25.30 -7.95
CA LEU A 505 7.65 24.17 -7.76
C LEU A 505 6.36 24.55 -7.02
N LEU A 506 6.37 25.57 -6.16
CA LEU A 506 5.15 26.07 -5.51
C LEU A 506 4.20 26.75 -6.50
N GLN A 507 4.72 27.29 -7.61
CA GLN A 507 3.94 27.96 -8.64
C GLN A 507 3.26 26.98 -9.61
N THR A 508 3.51 25.67 -9.47
CA THR A 508 2.80 24.65 -10.25
C THR A 508 1.29 24.66 -9.96
N VAL A 509 0.89 25.04 -8.75
CA VAL A 509 -0.51 25.23 -8.34
C VAL A 509 -0.85 26.70 -8.39
N ASP A 510 -1.61 27.13 -9.40
CA ASP A 510 -2.13 28.49 -9.47
C ASP A 510 -3.34 28.65 -8.55
N MET A 511 -3.06 28.97 -7.29
CA MET A 511 -4.08 29.07 -6.24
C MET A 511 -5.17 30.09 -6.57
N LYS A 512 -4.79 31.21 -7.21
CA LYS A 512 -5.74 32.29 -7.59
C LYS A 512 -6.63 31.85 -8.74
N SER A 513 -6.09 31.11 -9.72
CA SER A 513 -6.90 30.55 -10.79
C SER A 513 -7.88 29.49 -10.29
N ILE A 514 -7.52 28.72 -9.25
CA ILE A 514 -8.37 27.65 -8.72
C ILE A 514 -9.49 28.18 -7.83
N CYS A 515 -9.17 29.09 -6.89
CA CYS A 515 -10.15 29.64 -5.96
C CYS A 515 -9.84 31.11 -5.66
N PRO A 516 -10.39 32.08 -6.41
CA PRO A 516 -10.05 33.49 -6.27
C PRO A 516 -10.29 34.10 -4.87
N PHE A 517 -11.21 33.51 -4.09
CA PHE A 517 -11.61 33.97 -2.76
C PHE A 517 -11.02 33.12 -1.62
N PHE A 518 -10.01 32.28 -1.91
CA PHE A 518 -9.39 31.42 -0.89
C PHE A 518 -8.86 32.16 0.36
N PRO A 519 -8.33 33.41 0.30
CA PRO A 519 -7.77 34.07 1.48
C PRO A 519 -8.80 34.32 2.59
N ASP A 520 -10.08 34.43 2.24
CA ASP A 520 -11.17 34.63 3.20
C ASP A 520 -11.61 33.31 3.86
N ALA A 521 -11.34 32.18 3.21
CA ALA A 521 -11.83 30.86 3.61
C ALA A 521 -10.74 29.93 4.19
N LEU A 522 -9.46 30.21 3.88
CA LEU A 522 -8.30 29.40 4.23
C LEU A 522 -7.13 30.29 4.69
N ASN A 523 -6.69 30.11 5.93
CA ASN A 523 -5.48 30.71 6.45
C ASN A 523 -4.26 29.86 6.06
N LEU A 524 -3.56 30.28 4.99
CA LEU A 524 -2.39 29.60 4.46
C LEU A 524 -1.11 30.34 4.84
N GLU A 525 -0.22 29.64 5.55
CA GLU A 525 1.13 30.11 5.91
C GLU A 525 2.17 29.18 5.27
N ILE A 526 3.08 29.72 4.46
CA ILE A 526 4.17 28.97 3.83
C ILE A 526 5.50 29.48 4.37
N GLN A 527 6.23 28.62 5.06
CA GLN A 527 7.57 28.89 5.57
C GLN A 527 8.58 28.04 4.80
N THR A 528 9.37 28.69 3.94
CA THR A 528 10.39 28.02 3.13
C THR A 528 11.78 28.25 3.70
N TYR A 529 12.53 27.17 3.90
CA TYR A 529 13.88 27.16 4.45
C TYR A 529 14.88 26.71 3.38
N VAL A 530 15.70 27.64 2.90
CA VAL A 530 16.78 27.37 1.94
C VAL A 530 18.07 27.07 2.70
N THR A 531 18.47 25.80 2.69
CA THR A 531 19.47 25.29 3.64
C THR A 531 20.93 25.39 3.18
N ARG A 532 21.22 25.55 1.88
CA ARG A 532 22.61 25.70 1.38
C ARG A 532 23.02 27.11 1.01
N GLN A 533 22.08 27.98 0.63
CA GLN A 533 22.37 29.38 0.30
C GLN A 533 22.18 30.24 1.54
N LYS A 534 23.11 31.18 1.76
CA LYS A 534 23.04 32.12 2.89
C LYS A 534 22.24 33.37 2.56
N GLU A 535 22.16 33.73 1.28
CA GLU A 535 21.50 34.93 0.78
C GLU A 535 20.67 34.60 -0.47
N PRO A 536 19.64 35.41 -0.77
CA PRO A 536 18.87 35.32 -2.01
C PRO A 536 19.79 35.46 -3.24
N SER A 537 19.54 34.67 -4.27
CA SER A 537 20.25 34.83 -5.54
C SER A 537 19.80 36.10 -6.28
N LEU A 538 20.71 36.77 -6.99
CA LEU A 538 20.40 38.02 -7.72
C LEU A 538 19.32 37.88 -8.81
N GLU A 539 18.96 36.64 -9.18
CA GLU A 539 17.94 36.29 -10.18
C GLU A 539 16.54 36.05 -9.58
N GLU A 540 16.36 36.13 -8.25
CA GLU A 540 15.11 35.75 -7.54
C GLU A 540 13.87 36.62 -7.81
N GLY A 541 13.98 37.64 -8.67
CA GLY A 541 12.84 38.45 -9.15
C GLY A 541 12.27 38.02 -10.51
N HIS A 542 12.94 37.13 -11.25
CA HIS A 542 12.44 36.64 -12.52
C HIS A 542 11.65 35.34 -12.30
N VAL A 543 10.37 35.35 -12.66
CA VAL A 543 9.55 34.13 -12.75
C VAL A 543 10.26 33.20 -13.71
N ILE A 544 10.81 32.10 -13.20
CA ILE A 544 11.52 31.15 -14.05
C ILE A 544 10.47 30.24 -14.68
N GLU A 545 10.13 30.56 -15.92
CA GLU A 545 9.27 29.74 -16.77
C GLU A 545 9.86 28.33 -16.95
N PRO A 546 9.02 27.29 -17.17
CA PRO A 546 9.53 25.97 -17.51
C PRO A 546 10.48 26.09 -18.70
N VAL A 547 11.68 25.50 -18.58
CA VAL A 547 12.76 25.64 -19.57
C VAL A 547 12.34 25.03 -20.91
N ASN A 548 11.59 23.94 -20.84
CA ASN A 548 11.03 23.21 -21.98
C ASN A 548 9.62 22.72 -21.63
N SER A 549 8.69 22.85 -22.58
CA SER A 549 7.34 22.30 -22.48
C SER A 549 6.99 21.58 -23.78
N SER A 550 6.64 20.30 -23.66
CA SER A 550 6.17 19.49 -24.79
C SER A 550 4.74 19.08 -24.55
N ASP A 551 3.84 19.49 -25.45
CA ASP A 551 2.48 18.99 -25.51
C ASP A 551 2.41 17.82 -26.49
N PHE A 552 1.73 16.76 -26.08
CA PHE A 552 1.56 15.56 -26.89
C PHE A 552 0.10 15.45 -27.32
N PRO A 553 -0.21 15.26 -28.62
CA PRO A 553 -1.58 15.09 -29.06
C PRO A 553 -2.19 13.84 -28.41
N ALA A 554 -3.28 14.04 -27.67
CA ALA A 554 -3.98 12.96 -26.99
C ALA A 554 -4.63 12.01 -28.01
N SER A 555 -4.15 10.77 -28.08
CA SER A 555 -4.86 9.72 -28.82
C SER A 555 -6.11 9.27 -28.02
N LYS A 556 -7.29 9.26 -28.66
CA LYS A 556 -8.61 9.07 -28.02
C LYS A 556 -8.84 7.75 -27.25
N LYS A 557 -7.85 6.85 -27.11
CA LYS A 557 -8.09 5.44 -26.70
C LYS A 557 -7.20 4.85 -25.60
N CYS A 558 -6.32 5.61 -24.93
CA CYS A 558 -5.34 5.03 -23.98
C CYS A 558 -5.21 5.80 -22.65
N GLY A 559 -6.28 5.79 -21.85
CA GLY A 559 -6.25 6.23 -20.46
C GLY A 559 -5.71 5.16 -19.51
N MET A 560 -5.38 5.55 -18.28
CA MET A 560 -4.95 4.64 -17.22
C MET A 560 -5.93 3.48 -16.97
N SER A 561 -5.45 2.38 -16.38
CA SER A 561 -6.26 1.21 -16.06
C SER A 561 -6.88 1.33 -14.66
N VAL A 562 -8.18 1.07 -14.57
CA VAL A 562 -8.95 1.10 -13.30
C VAL A 562 -8.86 -0.24 -12.54
N LEU A 563 -8.15 -1.22 -13.09
CA LEU A 563 -8.13 -2.61 -12.60
C LEU A 563 -7.51 -2.79 -11.21
N VAL A 564 -6.77 -1.79 -10.69
CA VAL A 564 -6.15 -1.79 -9.36
C VAL A 564 -6.11 -0.36 -8.81
N GLY A 565 -6.12 -0.22 -7.48
CA GLY A 565 -6.15 1.06 -6.77
C GLY A 565 -7.56 1.37 -6.29
N THR A 566 -7.87 2.64 -6.07
CA THR A 566 -9.21 3.21 -5.78
C THR A 566 -10.24 2.99 -6.92
N GLY A 567 -10.05 1.95 -7.74
CA GLY A 567 -10.98 1.47 -8.75
C GLY A 567 -12.26 0.88 -8.14
N HIS A 568 -13.12 0.36 -9.01
CA HIS A 568 -14.48 -0.03 -8.65
C HIS A 568 -14.52 -1.20 -7.65
N VAL A 569 -14.86 -0.90 -6.40
CA VAL A 569 -14.85 -1.84 -5.25
C VAL A 569 -15.63 -3.12 -5.54
N LEU A 570 -16.75 -3.03 -6.24
CA LEU A 570 -17.57 -4.20 -6.58
C LEU A 570 -16.83 -5.18 -7.48
N TRP A 571 -16.07 -4.69 -8.48
CA TRP A 571 -15.37 -5.56 -9.43
C TRP A 571 -14.13 -6.18 -8.78
N SER A 572 -13.37 -5.41 -8.01
CA SER A 572 -12.28 -5.95 -7.19
C SER A 572 -12.79 -6.99 -6.19
N GLY A 573 -13.96 -6.76 -5.62
CA GLY A 573 -14.66 -7.67 -4.74
C GLY A 573 -15.05 -8.98 -5.43
N LEU A 574 -15.78 -8.86 -6.54
CA LEU A 574 -16.22 -10.01 -7.34
C LEU A 574 -15.02 -10.86 -7.78
N TYR A 575 -13.91 -10.23 -8.15
CA TYR A 575 -12.67 -10.92 -8.51
C TYR A 575 -12.13 -11.78 -7.36
N VAL A 576 -12.06 -11.26 -6.13
CA VAL A 576 -11.62 -12.01 -4.95
C VAL A 576 -12.59 -13.16 -4.65
N ILE A 577 -13.90 -12.91 -4.70
CA ILE A 577 -14.94 -13.90 -4.37
C ILE A 577 -14.93 -15.05 -5.38
N VAL A 578 -15.01 -14.73 -6.67
CA VAL A 578 -15.10 -15.73 -7.75
C VAL A 578 -13.81 -16.55 -7.84
N SER A 579 -12.65 -15.94 -7.62
CA SER A 579 -11.38 -16.69 -7.56
C SER A 579 -11.27 -17.57 -6.31
N THR A 580 -11.82 -17.14 -5.17
CA THR A 580 -11.83 -17.98 -3.95
C THR A 580 -12.75 -19.18 -4.13
N LEU A 581 -13.95 -18.98 -4.72
CA LEU A 581 -14.85 -20.08 -5.09
C LEU A 581 -14.22 -20.99 -6.14
N GLY A 582 -13.53 -20.43 -7.13
CA GLY A 582 -12.75 -21.18 -8.13
C GLY A 582 -11.68 -22.05 -7.50
N LEU A 583 -11.03 -21.61 -6.40
CA LEU A 583 -10.04 -22.41 -5.69
C LEU A 583 -10.69 -23.62 -5.03
N VAL A 584 -11.81 -23.41 -4.34
CA VAL A 584 -12.56 -24.51 -3.70
C VAL A 584 -13.03 -25.51 -4.75
N ILE A 585 -13.59 -25.04 -5.87
CA ILE A 585 -14.07 -25.90 -6.97
C ILE A 585 -12.91 -26.67 -7.61
N THR A 586 -11.79 -26.01 -7.93
CA THR A 586 -10.65 -26.67 -8.57
C THR A 586 -9.98 -27.70 -7.67
N VAL A 587 -9.83 -27.42 -6.38
CA VAL A 587 -9.33 -28.40 -5.39
C VAL A 587 -10.30 -29.58 -5.25
N TYR A 588 -11.61 -29.32 -5.23
CA TYR A 588 -12.62 -30.38 -5.19
C TYR A 588 -12.56 -31.27 -6.44
N LEU A 589 -12.54 -30.67 -7.64
CA LEU A 589 -12.44 -31.40 -8.91
C LEU A 589 -11.14 -32.18 -9.00
N LEU A 590 -10.01 -31.62 -8.57
CA LEU A 590 -8.73 -32.33 -8.51
C LEU A 590 -8.83 -33.55 -7.60
N ASN A 591 -9.42 -33.41 -6.41
CA ASN A 591 -9.59 -34.51 -5.48
C ASN A 591 -10.48 -35.62 -6.05
N PHE A 592 -11.62 -35.24 -6.62
CA PHE A 592 -12.62 -36.17 -7.13
C PHE A 592 -12.22 -36.85 -8.44
N LEU A 593 -11.62 -36.13 -9.39
CA LEU A 593 -11.30 -36.62 -10.74
C LEU A 593 -9.90 -37.23 -10.85
N TYR A 594 -8.95 -36.82 -9.99
CA TYR A 594 -7.54 -37.20 -10.15
C TYR A 594 -6.94 -37.85 -8.89
N ILE A 595 -6.95 -37.17 -7.73
CA ILE A 595 -6.25 -37.70 -6.54
C ILE A 595 -6.88 -39.00 -6.03
N ASN A 596 -8.21 -39.03 -5.84
CA ASN A 596 -8.89 -40.21 -5.31
C ASN A 596 -8.95 -41.38 -6.32
N PRO A 597 -9.32 -41.17 -7.60
CA PRO A 597 -9.42 -42.27 -8.56
C PRO A 597 -8.08 -42.93 -8.87
N TYR A 598 -6.99 -42.15 -8.94
CA TYR A 598 -5.65 -42.66 -9.21
C TYR A 598 -4.85 -42.95 -7.93
N ASN A 599 -5.48 -42.84 -6.76
CA ASN A 599 -4.89 -43.07 -5.44
C ASN A 599 -3.52 -42.39 -5.26
N ILE A 600 -3.45 -41.09 -5.59
CA ILE A 600 -2.22 -40.31 -5.47
C ILE A 600 -1.94 -40.04 -3.99
N TYR A 601 -0.87 -40.63 -3.46
CA TYR A 601 -0.47 -40.48 -2.05
C TYR A 601 0.85 -39.72 -1.85
N TYR A 602 1.50 -39.26 -2.93
CA TYR A 602 2.77 -38.53 -2.85
C TYR A 602 2.58 -37.12 -2.27
N TRP A 603 3.17 -36.83 -1.11
CA TRP A 603 2.97 -35.57 -0.38
C TRP A 603 3.47 -34.35 -1.15
N TRP A 604 4.71 -34.41 -1.64
CA TRP A 604 5.31 -33.34 -2.45
C TRP A 604 4.46 -33.01 -3.67
N TYR A 605 3.89 -34.04 -4.31
CA TYR A 605 3.10 -33.88 -5.52
C TYR A 605 1.74 -33.25 -5.23
N LYS A 606 1.08 -33.63 -4.12
CA LYS A 606 -0.15 -32.95 -3.66
C LYS A 606 0.09 -31.47 -3.38
N GLY A 607 1.22 -31.12 -2.75
CA GLY A 607 1.61 -29.72 -2.53
C GLY A 607 1.77 -28.94 -3.84
N LEU A 608 2.44 -29.54 -4.84
CA LEU A 608 2.56 -28.94 -6.18
C LEU A 608 1.19 -28.75 -6.85
N LEU A 609 0.32 -29.76 -6.78
CA LEU A 609 -1.02 -29.69 -7.35
C LEU A 609 -1.88 -28.61 -6.68
N LEU A 610 -1.73 -28.39 -5.37
CA LEU A 610 -2.40 -27.29 -4.66
C LEU A 610 -1.96 -25.92 -5.20
N VAL A 611 -0.65 -25.70 -5.40
CA VAL A 611 -0.14 -24.46 -6.02
C VAL A 611 -0.65 -24.31 -7.46
N ALA A 612 -0.76 -25.41 -8.21
CA ALA A 612 -1.36 -25.40 -9.53
C ALA A 612 -2.85 -25.00 -9.48
N CYS A 613 -3.64 -25.55 -8.56
CA CYS A 613 -5.04 -25.14 -8.35
C CYS A 613 -5.16 -23.67 -7.98
N MET A 614 -4.29 -23.15 -7.10
CA MET A 614 -4.24 -21.73 -6.77
C MET A 614 -3.99 -20.87 -8.01
N THR A 615 -3.03 -21.26 -8.85
CA THR A 615 -2.69 -20.54 -10.08
C THR A 615 -3.82 -20.59 -11.10
N ILE A 616 -4.36 -21.79 -11.37
CA ILE A 616 -5.48 -22.01 -12.29
C ILE A 616 -6.69 -21.21 -11.83
N SER A 617 -6.98 -21.19 -10.53
CA SER A 617 -8.11 -20.44 -10.01
C SER A 617 -8.01 -18.94 -10.32
N VAL A 618 -6.86 -18.35 -10.01
CA VAL A 618 -6.61 -16.92 -10.25
C VAL A 618 -6.67 -16.58 -11.74
N VAL A 619 -6.04 -17.39 -12.59
CA VAL A 619 -5.95 -17.12 -14.03
C VAL A 619 -7.27 -17.36 -14.74
N LEU A 620 -7.95 -18.48 -14.46
CA LEU A 620 -9.18 -18.86 -15.17
C LEU A 620 -10.38 -18.09 -14.62
N PHE A 621 -10.70 -18.26 -13.33
CA PHE A 621 -11.89 -17.65 -12.73
C PHE A 621 -11.69 -16.14 -12.54
N GLY A 622 -10.52 -15.74 -12.02
CA GLY A 622 -10.17 -14.33 -11.88
C GLY A 622 -10.01 -13.63 -13.24
N GLY A 623 -9.42 -14.30 -14.24
CA GLY A 623 -9.29 -13.76 -15.60
C GLY A 623 -10.63 -13.52 -16.29
N ILE A 624 -11.62 -14.38 -16.08
CA ILE A 624 -13.00 -14.16 -16.59
C ILE A 624 -13.58 -12.87 -16.00
N VAL A 625 -13.44 -12.65 -14.68
CA VAL A 625 -13.94 -11.43 -14.03
C VAL A 625 -13.24 -10.19 -14.57
N ILE A 626 -11.91 -10.23 -14.77
CA ILE A 626 -11.14 -9.13 -15.36
C ILE A 626 -11.61 -8.85 -16.79
N GLY A 627 -11.85 -9.88 -17.59
CA GLY A 627 -12.37 -9.73 -18.95
C GLY A 627 -13.73 -9.05 -18.98
N LEU A 628 -14.65 -9.47 -18.11
CA LEU A 628 -15.97 -8.85 -17.96
C LEU A 628 -15.87 -7.40 -17.46
N TRP A 629 -14.98 -7.14 -16.52
CA TRP A 629 -14.71 -5.79 -16.01
C TRP A 629 -14.22 -4.87 -17.13
N HIS A 630 -13.27 -5.32 -17.96
CA HIS A 630 -12.76 -4.54 -19.08
C HIS A 630 -13.84 -4.28 -20.16
N ILE A 631 -14.70 -5.26 -20.45
CA ILE A 631 -15.84 -5.08 -21.38
C ILE A 631 -16.81 -4.03 -20.81
N TRP A 632 -17.10 -4.10 -19.52
CA TRP A 632 -17.96 -3.14 -18.83
C TRP A 632 -17.38 -1.72 -18.89
N GLU A 633 -16.09 -1.55 -18.58
CA GLU A 633 -15.39 -0.26 -18.64
C GLU A 633 -15.47 0.37 -20.05
N ARG A 634 -15.20 -0.43 -21.09
CA ARG A 634 -15.27 0.05 -22.48
C ARG A 634 -16.68 0.50 -22.86
N LYS A 635 -17.72 -0.17 -22.37
CA LYS A 635 -19.12 0.19 -22.63
C LYS A 635 -19.52 1.46 -21.88
N THR A 636 -19.11 1.62 -20.62
CA THR A 636 -19.38 2.84 -19.85
C THR A 636 -18.69 4.05 -20.45
N SER A 637 -17.40 3.94 -20.82
CA SER A 637 -16.67 5.06 -21.44
C SER A 637 -17.25 5.47 -22.80
N TYR A 638 -17.71 4.52 -23.62
CA TYR A 638 -18.37 4.83 -24.89
C TYR A 638 -19.69 5.60 -24.69
N ASN A 639 -20.48 5.20 -23.69
CA ASN A 639 -21.74 5.88 -23.39
C ASN A 639 -21.51 7.31 -22.84
N GLU A 640 -20.53 7.50 -21.97
CA GLU A 640 -20.13 8.82 -21.45
C GLU A 640 -19.64 9.75 -22.58
N GLU A 641 -18.87 9.24 -23.55
CA GLU A 641 -18.44 10.00 -24.73
C GLU A 641 -19.63 10.42 -25.63
N CYS A 642 -20.62 9.53 -25.83
CA CYS A 642 -21.85 9.87 -26.55
C CYS A 642 -22.65 10.97 -25.82
N GLU A 643 -22.79 10.89 -24.50
CA GLU A 643 -23.50 11.92 -23.73
C GLU A 643 -22.76 13.26 -23.74
N ASN A 644 -21.43 13.24 -23.57
CA ASN A 644 -20.62 14.45 -23.59
C ASN A 644 -20.61 15.10 -24.98
N SER A 645 -20.44 14.33 -26.06
CA SER A 645 -20.49 14.88 -27.43
C SER A 645 -21.85 15.49 -27.79
N THR A 646 -22.95 14.94 -27.25
CA THR A 646 -24.30 15.51 -27.42
C THR A 646 -24.49 16.82 -26.63
N LYS A 647 -23.80 16.98 -25.48
CA LYS A 647 -23.76 18.25 -24.72
C LYS A 647 -22.81 19.28 -25.35
N THR A 648 -21.71 18.84 -25.98
CA THR A 648 -20.75 19.74 -26.64
C THR A 648 -21.28 20.28 -27.97
N SER A 649 -22.22 19.60 -28.64
CA SER A 649 -22.90 20.16 -29.83
C SER A 649 -23.79 21.38 -29.54
N SER A 650 -24.00 21.74 -28.27
CA SER A 650 -24.71 22.96 -27.85
C SER A 650 -23.84 24.05 -27.22
N ILE A 651 -22.52 23.85 -27.10
CA ILE A 651 -21.62 24.85 -26.52
C ILE A 651 -20.31 24.89 -27.33
N VAL A 652 -20.18 25.94 -28.14
CA VAL A 652 -18.92 26.31 -28.80
C VAL A 652 -17.84 26.48 -27.72
N HIS A 653 -16.80 25.64 -27.76
CA HIS A 653 -15.63 25.81 -26.90
C HIS A 653 -14.96 27.17 -27.19
N PRO A 654 -14.73 28.04 -26.19
CA PRO A 654 -13.75 29.10 -26.33
C PRO A 654 -12.36 28.43 -26.35
N LYS A 655 -11.53 28.83 -27.31
CA LYS A 655 -10.08 28.57 -27.27
C LYS A 655 -9.51 29.27 -26.03
N GLU A 656 -9.32 28.55 -24.93
CA GLU A 656 -8.51 29.03 -23.82
C GLU A 656 -7.04 29.02 -24.24
N THR A 657 -6.61 30.18 -24.74
CA THR A 657 -5.20 30.53 -24.78
C THR A 657 -4.85 30.91 -23.35
N ARG A 658 -4.11 30.06 -22.62
CA ARG A 658 -3.60 30.37 -21.28
C ARG A 658 -2.58 31.50 -21.39
N ILE A 659 -3.08 32.74 -21.40
CA ILE A 659 -2.27 33.94 -21.24
C ILE A 659 -2.04 34.10 -19.75
N HIS A 660 -0.86 33.72 -19.28
CA HIS A 660 -0.39 34.04 -17.92
C HIS A 660 -0.38 35.57 -17.75
N LYS A 661 -1.39 36.11 -17.09
CA LYS A 661 -1.45 37.53 -16.72
C LYS A 661 -0.78 37.73 -15.37
N LYS A 662 0.25 38.58 -15.35
CA LYS A 662 1.14 38.86 -14.23
C LYS A 662 0.48 39.61 -13.06
N THR A 663 1.01 39.28 -11.87
CA THR A 663 1.20 40.11 -10.66
C THR A 663 -0.02 40.79 -10.03
N GLY A 664 -0.62 40.10 -9.06
CA GLY A 664 -1.22 40.72 -7.88
C GLY A 664 -0.53 40.18 -6.63
N GLN A 665 -0.27 41.02 -5.63
CA GLN A 665 0.34 40.68 -4.33
C GLN A 665 -0.09 39.30 -3.84
N GLU A 666 0.86 38.47 -3.38
CA GLU A 666 0.56 37.21 -2.71
C GLU A 666 -0.27 37.53 -1.46
N GLN A 667 -1.52 37.06 -1.41
CA GLN A 667 -2.47 37.31 -0.31
C GLN A 667 -2.32 36.27 0.82
N TYR A 668 -1.24 35.50 0.82
CA TYR A 668 -0.88 34.53 1.85
C TYR A 668 0.52 34.82 2.39
N LEU A 669 0.78 34.40 3.62
CA LEU A 669 2.07 34.67 4.27
C LEU A 669 3.13 33.71 3.75
N ASN A 670 4.03 34.19 2.89
CA ASN A 670 5.16 33.44 2.35
C ASN A 670 6.47 33.95 2.95
N ILE A 671 7.05 33.19 3.88
CA ILE A 671 8.29 33.54 4.59
C ILE A 671 9.42 32.67 4.05
N ILE A 672 10.42 33.29 3.42
CA ILE A 672 11.62 32.59 2.94
C ILE A 672 12.79 32.90 3.86
N ARG A 673 13.45 31.85 4.36
CA ARG A 673 14.56 31.90 5.31
C ARG A 673 15.79 31.23 4.69
N TYR A 674 16.90 31.96 4.59
CA TYR A 674 18.16 31.46 4.02
C TYR A 674 19.15 31.05 5.12
N GLY A 675 20.00 30.09 4.80
CA GLY A 675 21.14 29.67 5.63
C GLY A 675 20.80 28.89 6.90
N GLN A 676 19.52 28.59 7.14
CA GLN A 676 19.05 27.95 8.37
C GLN A 676 18.13 26.76 8.09
N ARG A 677 18.09 25.82 9.05
CA ARG A 677 17.15 24.70 9.05
C ARG A 677 15.90 25.07 9.86
N PRO A 678 14.74 24.45 9.59
CA PRO A 678 13.55 24.66 10.41
C PRO A 678 13.81 24.26 11.87
N ASP A 679 13.54 25.16 12.81
CA ASP A 679 13.48 24.82 14.23
C ASP A 679 12.07 24.34 14.57
N PHE A 680 11.88 23.02 14.59
CA PHE A 680 10.58 22.43 14.89
C PHE A 680 10.12 22.72 16.32
N SER A 681 11.01 22.91 17.28
CA SER A 681 10.61 23.19 18.66
C SER A 681 9.97 24.57 18.77
N GLU A 682 10.53 25.57 18.09
CA GLU A 682 9.94 26.91 18.01
C GLU A 682 8.65 26.91 17.20
N ILE A 683 8.67 26.31 16.01
CA ILE A 683 7.50 26.27 15.11
C ILE A 683 6.33 25.57 15.81
N PHE A 684 6.53 24.37 16.35
CA PHE A 684 5.44 23.59 16.94
C PHE A 684 4.98 24.19 18.27
N GLY A 685 5.91 24.78 19.05
CA GLY A 685 5.58 25.54 20.25
C GLY A 685 4.68 26.75 19.94
N SER A 686 5.06 27.56 18.95
CA SER A 686 4.27 28.73 18.53
C SER A 686 2.89 28.34 18.01
N MET A 687 2.77 27.22 17.28
CA MET A 687 1.49 26.71 16.79
C MET A 687 0.65 26.10 17.91
N ALA A 688 1.25 25.45 18.90
CA ALA A 688 0.54 24.96 20.09
C ALA A 688 -0.05 26.13 20.92
N GLU A 689 0.69 27.23 21.03
CA GLU A 689 0.21 28.44 21.73
C GLU A 689 -0.92 29.14 20.97
N ARG A 690 -0.82 29.20 19.63
CA ARG A 690 -1.79 29.83 18.72
C ARG A 690 -3.07 28.99 18.57
N TRP A 691 -2.94 27.68 18.39
CA TRP A 691 -4.05 26.75 18.20
C TRP A 691 -4.25 25.92 19.46
N ARG A 692 -5.08 26.41 20.39
CA ARG A 692 -5.31 25.77 21.71
C ARG A 692 -6.49 24.80 21.70
N ASN A 693 -6.36 23.69 22.42
CA ASN A 693 -7.42 22.68 22.65
C ASN A 693 -7.94 22.03 21.36
N VAL A 694 -7.08 21.83 20.37
CA VAL A 694 -7.44 21.24 19.06
C VAL A 694 -6.59 20.01 18.73
N ASN A 695 -7.09 19.18 17.82
CA ASN A 695 -6.31 18.12 17.19
C ASN A 695 -5.60 18.70 15.96
N ILE A 696 -4.27 18.66 15.94
CA ILE A 696 -3.44 19.16 14.84
C ILE A 696 -2.94 17.97 14.02
N GLY A 697 -3.24 17.95 12.73
CA GLY A 697 -2.70 16.96 11.81
C GLY A 697 -1.31 17.37 11.35
N VAL A 698 -0.29 16.55 11.63
CA VAL A 698 1.08 16.76 11.16
C VAL A 698 1.40 15.71 10.11
N ILE A 699 1.63 16.14 8.87
CA ILE A 699 2.00 15.24 7.77
C ILE A 699 3.43 15.60 7.33
N VAL A 700 4.32 14.61 7.33
CA VAL A 700 5.72 14.79 6.92
C VAL A 700 6.04 14.00 5.66
N CYS A 701 6.67 14.64 4.68
CA CYS A 701 7.16 14.00 3.46
C CYS A 701 8.61 14.42 3.19
N GLY A 702 9.54 13.48 3.31
CA GLY A 702 10.96 13.75 3.11
C GLY A 702 11.87 12.68 3.70
N PRO A 703 13.18 12.94 3.84
CA PRO A 703 14.16 11.93 4.25
C PRO A 703 13.90 11.42 5.68
N PRO A 704 14.35 10.20 6.03
CA PRO A 704 14.12 9.60 7.36
C PRO A 704 14.56 10.50 8.53
N SER A 705 15.66 11.24 8.38
CA SER A 705 16.13 12.18 9.41
C SER A 705 15.14 13.31 9.71
N LEU A 706 14.42 13.78 8.68
CA LEU A 706 13.38 14.80 8.82
C LEU A 706 12.16 14.20 9.53
N GLN A 707 11.74 13.00 9.12
CA GLN A 707 10.63 12.30 9.75
C GLN A 707 10.87 12.05 11.24
N THR A 708 12.06 11.57 11.61
CA THR A 708 12.46 11.37 13.01
C THR A 708 12.44 12.66 13.81
N SER A 709 12.95 13.77 13.23
CA SER A 709 12.98 15.06 13.91
C SER A 709 11.58 15.61 14.18
N VAL A 710 10.68 15.52 13.19
CA VAL A 710 9.27 15.92 13.35
C VAL A 710 8.54 15.00 14.33
N ALA A 711 8.75 13.68 14.25
CA ALA A 711 8.14 12.72 15.17
C ALA A 711 8.56 12.93 16.62
N LYS A 712 9.85 13.23 16.85
CA LYS A 712 10.41 13.54 18.17
C LYS A 712 9.76 14.79 18.76
N GLU A 713 9.54 15.82 17.94
CA GLU A 713 8.88 17.04 18.39
C GLU A 713 7.38 16.83 18.66
N CYS A 714 6.64 16.14 17.78
CA CYS A 714 5.25 15.74 18.04
C CYS A 714 5.13 15.00 19.38
N ARG A 715 6.03 14.05 19.65
CA ARG A 715 6.07 13.29 20.90
C ARG A 715 6.33 14.21 22.10
N LYS A 716 7.32 15.11 22.00
CA LYS A 716 7.69 16.05 23.07
C LYS A 716 6.52 16.97 23.42
N GLN A 717 5.86 17.57 22.42
CA GLN A 717 4.71 18.46 22.62
C GLN A 717 3.54 17.73 23.27
N ASN A 718 3.25 16.50 22.81
CA ASN A 718 2.19 15.69 23.37
C ASN A 718 2.44 15.20 24.82
N LEU A 719 3.70 15.04 25.24
CA LEU A 719 4.06 14.59 26.59
C LEU A 719 4.23 15.75 27.59
N ASN A 720 4.72 16.90 27.14
CA ASN A 720 5.06 18.04 28.00
C ASN A 720 3.91 19.05 28.20
N GLY A 721 2.80 18.92 27.49
CA GLY A 721 1.66 19.84 27.59
C GLY A 721 0.89 19.72 28.90
N VAL A 722 1.36 20.40 29.95
CA VAL A 722 0.70 20.43 31.27
C VAL A 722 -0.46 21.44 31.31
N ASP A 723 -0.49 22.46 30.43
CA ASP A 723 -1.58 23.45 30.39
C ASP A 723 -1.97 23.82 28.93
N ASN A 724 -3.25 23.64 28.59
CA ASN A 724 -3.90 23.82 27.27
C ASN A 724 -3.56 22.78 26.18
N LYS A 725 -4.47 21.81 26.02
CA LYS A 725 -4.29 20.48 25.44
C LYS A 725 -4.40 20.46 23.91
N SER A 726 -3.40 20.89 23.15
CA SER A 726 -3.38 20.57 21.71
C SER A 726 -2.67 19.24 21.47
N VAL A 727 -3.28 18.36 20.65
CA VAL A 727 -2.73 17.02 20.36
C VAL A 727 -2.22 16.97 18.94
N PHE A 728 -0.93 16.68 18.78
CA PHE A 728 -0.26 16.55 17.49
C PHE A 728 -0.35 15.10 17.00
N HIS A 729 -0.98 14.91 15.84
CA HIS A 729 -1.11 13.61 15.17
C HIS A 729 -0.06 13.47 14.08
N PHE A 730 0.96 12.65 14.31
CA PHE A 730 2.03 12.43 13.36
C PHE A 730 1.63 11.41 12.28
N ASN A 731 1.83 11.77 11.01
CA ASN A 731 1.68 10.90 9.86
C ASN A 731 2.89 11.10 8.93
N SER A 732 3.60 10.04 8.57
CA SER A 732 4.64 10.10 7.54
C SER A 732 4.11 9.63 6.20
N HIS A 733 4.59 10.26 5.14
CA HIS A 733 4.26 9.95 3.77
C HIS A 733 5.55 9.93 2.96
N SER A 734 6.20 8.76 2.90
CA SER A 734 7.48 8.59 2.22
C SER A 734 7.61 7.19 1.63
N PHE A 735 8.14 7.11 0.41
CA PHE A 735 8.57 5.86 -0.19
C PHE A 735 10.04 5.59 0.17
N ASP A 736 10.29 5.17 1.41
CA ASP A 736 11.61 4.73 1.86
C ASP A 736 11.75 3.21 1.61
N LEU A 737 11.77 2.80 0.33
CA LEU A 737 11.75 1.38 -0.03
C LEU A 737 13.05 0.63 0.23
#